data_AF-A0A449B0B5-F1
#
_entry.id   AF-A0A449B0B5-F1
#
_cell.length_a   1.000
_cell.length_b   1.000
_cell.length_c   1.000
_cell.angle_alpha   90.00
_cell.angle_beta   90.00
_cell.angle_gamma   90.00
#
_symmetry.space_group_name_H-M   'P 1'
#
loop_
_entity.id
_entity.type
_entity.pdbx_description
1 polymer ?
#
loop_
_entity_poly.entity_id
_entity_poly.type
_entity_poly.pdbx_seq_one_letter_code
_entity_poly.pdbx_strand_id
1 'polypeptide(L)'
;MIRAKKNKIIKSFLLLGSSAIGAIGISSIVFNSRSKSDIQDKQTIGPRNAEPKLSDKIFVIIKPEYNAPNDTNLISEEIETTIEFKEGQTVIGEPIKIKTKTKEEFKYDISKFIPEGYMLVPETYPKGTEIILTAGQVNSIFIQKIKKVVKTTFRFIDKETNQEVGNPLILDLDTIENFDLKKYLPSGFKLPDDNQNPSYTKGEVNDILVEQIHKQYETILFFKLKNTTEELIRREKVVTIDDQKVNPANFIPDGYEFEPQNLQPQSFDNLKPGGHYTFFIKKTKVKHQTQLKFVYQNEQIGPLKTIITYGDTEITIEQINQRKPEKYQISPSFTQANIQLDRINIIPLDKIRQMDQTKLIYKDKNDKLIKELTVTKYEDETFDASQYLPSEYQFASSNATTNVVRGRVDNTNTYIVELINQPVTPPEPEPQPQPTPEPTPEPEPEPVQPEEKDKNIPSITTSSEEEIKRIIAQGGKKIDIHSVKGDTKASTIQNIKAKALENQKIAKQREKVSAIRSIISKLSDPNYKFNADDLARFYQPEGKDPEVIRRVLENMAKYLNGAKLKDLNWSSAFPINDSLTAEDHKRIFKAQMEATLENAEEYYKKGMVLNWAVIDPSNPYPTWGFADPNDNPVYQNQKKINKARAFAYDGKNSEYGRTGGDLGAGKYPGWKDTVLTDRKYGSSKRVTQAGNRQFITGDGIEVRKYTAERGNEAGRAQPDQIVAFMDASNPTAVNKIIDLLRKNTEITGLFISNIGTKDKNQDISEILRQLPPQIDKLTLFYDTEFMTGLSYLKNRHFKQVELGTTINNQDDNLGDETRTEYIHGWGIDPIVFQHTDFVAHDWTATKGWDNYRTHDVQYGPIQFNIIRPSKGSTLEEVKKGFDMVLRTHAGWAIFNGVWGDGGYPIKIDLSETQFKSLRGINLENYKFRVIKLPSQGTTFDLDISEIKDSQYTAILSNWGPPDKPKILFGDPRTTKVHLRGNKNDFGSNWIAQWQAFIEGISNVGTIKTIIVDDEIVKGALLASGTLRSLKIMTQQEADNGSGLDFD
;
A
#
# COMPACT_ATOMS: atom_id res chain seq x y z
N MET A 1 -15.54 -4.99 29.20
CA MET A 1 -15.19 -6.18 28.36
C MET A 1 -16.21 -6.50 27.25
N ILE A 2 -17.52 -6.46 27.48
CA ILE A 2 -18.55 -6.80 26.46
C ILE A 2 -18.60 -5.79 25.29
N ARG A 3 -18.32 -4.50 25.52
CA ARG A 3 -18.19 -3.47 24.46
C ARG A 3 -16.95 -3.66 23.56
N ALA A 4 -15.83 -4.17 24.09
CA ALA A 4 -14.61 -4.41 23.33
C ALA A 4 -14.74 -5.62 22.37
N LYS A 5 -15.48 -6.67 22.78
CA LYS A 5 -15.82 -7.80 21.89
C LYS A 5 -16.78 -7.39 20.75
N LYS A 6 -17.73 -6.48 21.00
CA LYS A 6 -18.62 -5.93 19.95
C LYS A 6 -17.87 -5.12 18.89
N ASN A 7 -16.90 -4.30 19.29
CA ASN A 7 -16.14 -3.46 18.35
C ASN A 7 -15.16 -4.27 17.47
N LYS A 8 -14.64 -5.40 17.97
CA LYS A 8 -13.78 -6.31 17.18
C LYS A 8 -14.56 -7.03 16.06
N ILE A 9 -15.85 -7.27 16.27
CA ILE A 9 -16.74 -7.91 15.29
C ILE A 9 -17.14 -6.92 14.18
N ILE A 10 -17.41 -5.66 14.51
CA ILE A 10 -17.77 -4.62 13.53
C ILE A 10 -16.60 -4.28 12.59
N LYS A 11 -15.35 -4.25 13.10
CA LYS A 11 -14.15 -4.06 12.28
C LYS A 11 -13.92 -5.17 11.24
N SER A 12 -14.46 -6.36 11.46
CA SER A 12 -14.33 -7.49 10.52
C SER A 12 -15.34 -7.42 9.36
N PHE A 13 -16.40 -6.61 9.48
CA PHE A 13 -17.50 -6.53 8.53
C PHE A 13 -17.35 -5.45 7.45
N LEU A 14 -16.46 -4.47 7.62
CA LEU A 14 -16.22 -3.39 6.67
C LEU A 14 -15.14 -3.72 5.61
N LEU A 15 -14.49 -4.88 5.68
CA LEU A 15 -13.30 -5.21 4.88
C LEU A 15 -13.57 -6.07 3.63
N LEU A 16 -14.81 -6.47 3.31
CA LEU A 16 -15.05 -7.58 2.37
C LEU A 16 -16.15 -7.32 1.33
N GLY A 17 -15.77 -6.69 0.21
CA GLY A 17 -16.65 -6.48 -0.93
C GLY A 17 -15.96 -6.47 -2.29
N SER A 18 -15.14 -7.47 -2.60
CA SER A 18 -14.49 -7.61 -3.91
C SER A 18 -15.17 -8.67 -4.79
N SER A 19 -16.37 -8.34 -5.27
CA SER A 19 -16.87 -8.78 -6.58
C SER A 19 -18.06 -7.90 -6.98
N ALA A 20 -18.11 -7.47 -8.23
CA ALA A 20 -19.17 -6.59 -8.76
C ALA A 20 -20.60 -7.19 -8.74
N ILE A 21 -20.78 -8.40 -8.19
CA ILE A 21 -22.07 -9.06 -7.97
C ILE A 21 -22.48 -9.02 -6.48
N GLY A 22 -21.57 -8.66 -5.57
CA GLY A 22 -21.76 -8.65 -4.11
C GLY A 22 -22.22 -7.33 -3.48
N ALA A 23 -22.58 -6.31 -4.28
CA ALA A 23 -22.99 -5.01 -3.73
C ALA A 23 -24.30 -5.08 -2.90
N ILE A 24 -25.16 -6.08 -3.13
CA ILE A 24 -26.43 -6.26 -2.41
C ILE A 24 -26.23 -7.01 -1.06
N GLY A 25 -25.17 -7.80 -0.92
CA GLY A 25 -24.89 -8.56 0.30
C GLY A 25 -24.43 -7.67 1.47
N ILE A 26 -23.60 -6.67 1.18
CA ILE A 26 -22.99 -5.76 2.18
C ILE A 26 -24.02 -4.80 2.77
N SER A 27 -25.05 -4.41 2.01
CA SER A 27 -26.18 -3.62 2.51
C SER A 27 -26.85 -4.28 3.72
N SER A 28 -26.93 -5.61 3.76
CA SER A 28 -27.61 -6.37 4.83
C SER A 28 -26.95 -6.22 6.21
N ILE A 29 -25.62 -6.10 6.23
CA ILE A 29 -24.83 -6.03 7.46
C ILE A 29 -24.73 -4.58 7.94
N VAL A 30 -24.54 -3.63 7.01
CA VAL A 30 -24.57 -2.19 7.30
C VAL A 30 -25.97 -1.75 7.77
N PHE A 31 -27.04 -2.32 7.20
CA PHE A 31 -28.42 -2.08 7.63
C PHE A 31 -28.71 -2.62 9.04
N ASN A 32 -28.14 -3.77 9.41
CA ASN A 32 -28.28 -4.33 10.77
C ASN A 32 -27.46 -3.55 11.82
N SER A 33 -26.31 -2.97 11.47
CA SER A 33 -25.55 -2.11 12.40
C SER A 33 -26.14 -0.70 12.52
N ARG A 34 -26.73 -0.15 11.45
CA ARG A 34 -27.34 1.20 11.45
C ARG A 34 -28.76 1.22 12.03
N SER A 35 -29.60 0.22 11.74
CA SER A 35 -30.99 0.21 12.23
C SER A 35 -31.10 0.17 13.76
N LYS A 36 -30.19 -0.50 14.48
CA LYS A 36 -30.19 -0.43 15.97
C LYS A 36 -29.74 0.93 16.53
N SER A 37 -28.92 1.68 15.79
CA SER A 37 -28.46 3.02 16.19
C SER A 37 -29.54 4.07 15.88
N ASP A 38 -30.14 4.00 14.69
CA ASP A 38 -31.10 5.01 14.23
C ASP A 38 -32.51 4.85 14.83
N ILE A 39 -32.83 3.67 15.37
CA ILE A 39 -34.10 3.41 16.07
C ILE A 39 -34.04 3.89 17.54
N GLN A 40 -32.86 4.09 18.13
CA GLN A 40 -32.73 4.67 19.48
C GLN A 40 -32.75 6.21 19.49
N ASP A 41 -32.45 6.88 18.36
CA ASP A 41 -32.39 8.35 18.27
C ASP A 41 -33.62 9.02 17.64
N LYS A 42 -34.74 8.29 17.45
CA LYS A 42 -36.01 8.88 17.01
C LYS A 42 -37.07 8.85 18.10
N GLN A 43 -36.85 9.67 19.14
CA GLN A 43 -37.98 10.24 19.88
C GLN A 43 -38.62 11.36 19.05
N THR A 44 -39.85 11.10 18.60
CA THR A 44 -40.93 12.06 18.34
C THR A 44 -40.54 13.49 17.93
N ILE A 45 -40.51 13.76 16.63
CA ILE A 45 -40.74 15.11 16.11
C ILE A 45 -42.25 15.24 15.86
N GLY A 46 -42.93 15.98 16.74
CA GLY A 46 -44.33 16.34 16.58
C GLY A 46 -44.56 17.29 15.39
N PRO A 47 -45.82 17.49 14.96
CA PRO A 47 -46.14 18.29 13.78
C PRO A 47 -45.87 19.77 14.08
N ARG A 48 -44.80 20.35 13.50
CA ARG A 48 -44.67 21.80 13.39
C ARG A 48 -45.39 22.25 12.13
N ASN A 49 -46.53 22.91 12.32
CA ASN A 49 -47.11 23.80 11.33
C ASN A 49 -46.10 24.92 11.05
N ALA A 50 -45.60 24.99 9.82
CA ALA A 50 -44.89 26.13 9.30
C ALA A 50 -45.76 26.73 8.17
N GLU A 51 -46.21 27.96 8.37
CA GLU A 51 -46.78 28.75 7.28
C GLU A 51 -45.70 29.01 6.23
N PRO A 52 -45.95 28.73 4.94
CA PRO A 52 -44.96 28.97 3.90
C PRO A 52 -44.88 30.47 3.58
N LYS A 53 -43.72 31.09 3.81
CA LYS A 53 -43.31 32.30 3.10
C LYS A 53 -42.50 31.90 1.88
N LEU A 54 -43.05 32.17 0.69
CA LEU A 54 -42.33 32.05 -0.58
C LEU A 54 -41.18 33.06 -0.59
N SER A 55 -39.97 32.59 -0.94
CA SER A 55 -38.85 33.47 -1.29
C SER A 55 -38.83 33.70 -2.80
N ASP A 56 -38.49 34.90 -3.23
CA ASP A 56 -38.52 35.40 -4.62
C ASP A 56 -37.46 34.76 -5.56
N LYS A 57 -36.99 33.55 -5.24
CA LYS A 57 -35.95 32.82 -5.99
C LYS A 57 -36.27 31.35 -6.22
N ILE A 58 -37.53 31.03 -6.53
CA ILE A 58 -37.91 29.70 -7.01
C ILE A 58 -38.06 29.74 -8.53
N PHE A 59 -37.15 29.08 -9.24
CA PHE A 59 -37.38 28.69 -10.63
C PHE A 59 -38.36 27.51 -10.64
N VAL A 60 -39.60 27.78 -11.03
CA VAL A 60 -40.61 26.75 -11.26
C VAL A 60 -40.33 26.13 -12.63
N ILE A 61 -39.84 24.89 -12.65
CA ILE A 61 -39.81 24.08 -13.88
C ILE A 61 -41.14 23.35 -13.95
N ILE A 62 -42.06 23.84 -14.79
CA ILE A 62 -43.31 23.14 -15.12
C ILE A 62 -42.95 21.99 -16.06
N LYS A 63 -43.24 20.75 -15.64
CA LYS A 63 -43.10 19.59 -16.51
C LYS A 63 -44.26 19.55 -17.51
N PRO A 64 -44.01 19.37 -18.82
CA PRO A 64 -45.05 19.42 -19.87
C PRO A 64 -46.19 18.43 -19.70
N GLU A 65 -45.97 17.33 -18.98
CA GLU A 65 -46.98 16.29 -18.70
C GLU A 65 -48.17 16.76 -17.81
N TYR A 66 -48.17 18.00 -17.32
CA TYR A 66 -49.24 18.56 -16.48
C TYR A 66 -50.02 19.72 -17.12
N ASN A 67 -49.87 19.98 -18.43
CA ASN A 67 -50.70 20.97 -19.09
C ASN A 67 -52.14 20.47 -19.23
N ALA A 68 -53.09 21.23 -18.68
CA ALA A 68 -54.52 21.00 -18.90
C ALA A 68 -54.89 21.33 -20.36
N PRO A 69 -55.95 20.73 -20.94
CA PRO A 69 -56.28 20.85 -22.37
C PRO A 69 -56.71 22.26 -22.85
N ASN A 70 -56.65 23.28 -22.00
CA ASN A 70 -57.31 24.56 -22.20
C ASN A 70 -56.35 25.76 -22.18
N ASP A 71 -55.03 25.55 -22.10
CA ASP A 71 -54.07 26.66 -22.15
C ASP A 71 -53.78 27.08 -23.61
N THR A 72 -54.63 27.97 -24.12
CA THR A 72 -54.40 28.73 -25.34
C THR A 72 -53.49 29.92 -25.05
N ASN A 73 -52.17 29.78 -25.26
CA ASN A 73 -51.27 30.91 -25.44
C ASN A 73 -50.12 30.57 -26.40
N LEU A 74 -50.16 31.23 -27.57
CA LEU A 74 -49.12 31.34 -28.61
C LEU A 74 -48.63 30.03 -29.25
N ILE A 75 -49.25 29.69 -30.38
CA ILE A 75 -48.60 28.93 -31.45
C ILE A 75 -47.41 29.79 -31.91
N SER A 76 -46.20 29.50 -31.43
CA SER A 76 -44.98 29.94 -32.12
C SER A 76 -44.76 28.98 -33.28
N GLU A 77 -44.87 29.47 -34.52
CA GLU A 77 -44.45 28.69 -35.69
C GLU A 77 -43.01 28.19 -35.46
N GLU A 78 -42.82 26.87 -35.37
CA GLU A 78 -41.49 26.28 -35.32
C GLU A 78 -40.82 26.49 -36.67
N ILE A 79 -39.65 27.10 -36.66
CA ILE A 79 -38.90 27.40 -37.87
C ILE A 79 -37.79 26.37 -38.03
N GLU A 80 -37.83 25.62 -39.12
CA GLU A 80 -36.80 24.63 -39.44
C GLU A 80 -35.60 25.31 -40.13
N THR A 81 -34.44 25.18 -39.52
CA THR A 81 -33.15 25.66 -40.03
C THR A 81 -32.33 24.45 -40.46
N THR A 82 -31.71 24.50 -41.64
CA THR A 82 -30.89 23.40 -42.16
C THR A 82 -29.41 23.79 -42.13
N ILE A 83 -28.53 22.86 -41.76
CA ILE A 83 -27.07 23.03 -41.79
C ILE A 83 -26.51 22.02 -42.79
N GLU A 84 -25.73 22.51 -43.75
CA GLU A 84 -25.02 21.68 -44.74
C GLU A 84 -23.51 21.82 -44.55
N PHE A 85 -22.80 20.71 -44.44
CA PHE A 85 -21.33 20.72 -44.46
C PHE A 85 -20.82 20.59 -45.89
N LYS A 86 -19.93 21.49 -46.34
CA LYS A 86 -19.43 21.54 -47.72
C LYS A 86 -17.92 21.43 -47.81
N GLU A 87 -17.43 20.56 -48.69
CA GLU A 87 -16.05 20.57 -49.20
C GLU A 87 -16.08 21.19 -50.60
N GLY A 88 -15.72 22.47 -50.71
CA GLY A 88 -15.91 23.25 -51.93
C GLY A 88 -17.40 23.44 -52.26
N GLN A 89 -17.86 22.89 -53.39
CA GLN A 89 -19.26 22.93 -53.82
C GLN A 89 -20.05 21.67 -53.43
N THR A 90 -19.39 20.65 -52.88
CA THR A 90 -19.99 19.34 -52.61
C THR A 90 -20.49 19.27 -51.17
N VAL A 91 -21.75 18.88 -50.96
CA VAL A 91 -22.30 18.60 -49.62
C VAL A 91 -21.78 17.24 -49.13
N ILE A 92 -21.25 17.22 -47.91
CA ILE A 92 -20.66 16.05 -47.27
C ILE A 92 -21.54 15.62 -46.10
N GLY A 93 -22.10 14.41 -46.18
CA GLY A 93 -23.01 13.87 -45.18
C GLY A 93 -24.45 14.37 -45.35
N GLU A 94 -25.32 13.95 -44.43
CA GLU A 94 -26.73 14.34 -44.41
C GLU A 94 -26.90 15.74 -43.78
N PRO A 95 -27.70 16.65 -44.38
CA PRO A 95 -28.00 17.96 -43.80
C PRO A 95 -28.71 17.84 -42.45
N ILE A 96 -28.37 18.73 -41.52
CA ILE A 96 -28.92 18.72 -40.16
C ILE A 96 -30.05 19.71 -40.07
N LYS A 97 -31.20 19.25 -39.61
CA LYS A 97 -32.39 20.07 -39.40
C LYS A 97 -32.57 20.37 -37.92
N ILE A 98 -32.62 21.65 -37.57
CA ILE A 98 -32.86 22.13 -36.21
C ILE A 98 -34.08 23.05 -36.19
N LYS A 99 -34.92 22.90 -35.16
CA LYS A 99 -36.12 23.70 -35.00
C LYS A 99 -35.89 24.79 -33.96
N THR A 100 -36.15 26.03 -34.33
CA THR A 100 -36.03 27.19 -33.43
C THR A 100 -37.35 27.94 -33.33
N LYS A 101 -37.53 28.66 -32.21
CA LYS A 101 -38.75 29.41 -31.88
C LYS A 101 -38.69 30.90 -32.25
N THR A 102 -37.54 31.38 -32.72
CA THR A 102 -37.29 32.79 -33.07
C THR A 102 -36.66 32.88 -34.46
N LYS A 103 -37.00 33.95 -35.21
CA LYS A 103 -36.46 34.26 -36.55
C LYS A 103 -35.08 34.92 -36.51
N GLU A 104 -34.42 34.91 -35.35
CA GLU A 104 -33.15 35.62 -35.14
C GLU A 104 -31.96 34.69 -35.34
N GLU A 105 -30.80 35.28 -35.61
CA GLU A 105 -29.53 34.57 -35.62
C GLU A 105 -29.21 34.00 -34.23
N PHE A 106 -28.70 32.78 -34.18
CA PHE A 106 -28.36 32.14 -32.92
C PHE A 106 -27.05 31.37 -33.00
N LYS A 107 -26.40 31.23 -31.85
CA LYS A 107 -25.16 30.46 -31.71
C LYS A 107 -25.49 28.99 -31.56
N TYR A 108 -24.79 28.14 -32.30
CA TYR A 108 -24.98 26.69 -32.23
C TYR A 108 -23.65 25.95 -32.29
N ASP A 109 -23.44 25.03 -31.35
CA ASP A 109 -22.23 24.20 -31.34
C ASP A 109 -22.36 23.07 -32.37
N ILE A 110 -21.76 23.27 -33.54
CA ILE A 110 -21.76 22.28 -34.62
C ILE A 110 -20.62 21.25 -34.51
N SER A 111 -19.76 21.34 -33.50
CA SER A 111 -18.52 20.53 -33.41
C SER A 111 -18.79 19.02 -33.41
N LYS A 112 -19.90 18.59 -32.81
CA LYS A 112 -20.32 17.18 -32.70
C LYS A 112 -20.90 16.61 -34.00
N PHE A 113 -21.14 17.46 -34.98
CA PHE A 113 -21.86 17.15 -36.19
C PHE A 113 -20.98 17.14 -37.44
N ILE A 114 -19.72 17.55 -37.31
CA ILE A 114 -18.75 17.52 -38.41
C ILE A 114 -18.52 16.04 -38.80
N PRO A 115 -18.65 15.68 -40.09
CA PRO A 115 -18.42 14.32 -40.57
C PRO A 115 -17.04 13.77 -40.19
N GLU A 116 -16.98 12.48 -39.87
CA GLU A 116 -15.73 11.80 -39.51
C GLU A 116 -14.68 11.93 -40.62
N GLY A 117 -13.45 12.31 -40.25
CA GLY A 117 -12.34 12.53 -41.19
C GLY A 117 -12.26 13.95 -41.76
N TYR A 118 -13.12 14.88 -41.32
CA TYR A 118 -13.12 16.28 -41.74
C TYR A 118 -12.94 17.24 -40.55
N MET A 119 -12.49 18.46 -40.82
CA MET A 119 -12.40 19.57 -39.89
C MET A 119 -12.90 20.86 -40.54
N LEU A 120 -13.28 21.86 -39.75
CA LEU A 120 -13.59 23.19 -40.26
C LEU A 120 -12.39 23.77 -41.02
N VAL A 121 -12.65 24.47 -42.12
CA VAL A 121 -11.60 25.18 -42.87
C VAL A 121 -11.00 26.27 -41.96
N PRO A 122 -9.73 26.14 -41.52
CA PRO A 122 -9.16 27.05 -40.52
C PRO A 122 -9.06 28.50 -40.98
N GLU A 123 -8.94 28.74 -42.30
CA GLU A 123 -8.96 30.09 -42.86
C GLU A 123 -10.34 30.76 -42.74
N THR A 124 -11.41 29.97 -42.76
CA THR A 124 -12.80 30.46 -42.67
C THR A 124 -13.29 30.52 -41.22
N TYR A 125 -12.88 29.55 -40.39
CA TYR A 125 -13.28 29.45 -38.98
C TYR A 125 -12.04 29.29 -38.09
N PRO A 126 -11.34 30.39 -37.76
CA PRO A 126 -10.22 30.35 -36.83
C PRO A 126 -10.60 29.75 -35.48
N LYS A 127 -9.63 29.15 -34.78
CA LYS A 127 -9.86 28.48 -33.49
C LYS A 127 -10.48 29.45 -32.48
N GLY A 128 -11.65 29.09 -31.93
CA GLY A 128 -12.41 29.91 -30.98
C GLY A 128 -13.49 30.80 -31.62
N THR A 129 -13.67 30.76 -32.94
CA THR A 129 -14.75 31.47 -33.63
C THR A 129 -16.09 30.81 -33.32
N GLU A 130 -17.06 31.60 -32.87
CA GLU A 130 -18.44 31.15 -32.69
C GLU A 130 -19.15 31.11 -34.04
N ILE A 131 -19.86 30.01 -34.33
CA ILE A 131 -20.63 29.87 -35.57
C ILE A 131 -22.05 30.34 -35.32
N ILE A 132 -22.44 31.36 -36.07
CA ILE A 132 -23.75 32.00 -36.03
C ILE A 132 -24.59 31.43 -37.17
N LEU A 133 -25.78 30.94 -36.86
CA LEU A 133 -26.73 30.38 -37.83
C LEU A 133 -27.93 31.31 -37.99
N THR A 134 -28.38 31.51 -39.21
CA THR A 134 -29.61 32.25 -39.52
C THR A 134 -30.80 31.30 -39.47
N ALA A 135 -31.77 31.57 -38.59
CA ALA A 135 -32.96 30.75 -38.42
C ALA A 135 -33.83 30.70 -39.70
N GLY A 136 -34.32 29.53 -40.07
CA GLY A 136 -35.21 29.31 -41.22
C GLY A 136 -34.51 29.22 -42.57
N GLN A 137 -33.17 29.19 -42.59
CA GLN A 137 -32.37 29.10 -43.81
C GLN A 137 -31.46 27.86 -43.85
N VAL A 138 -30.88 27.62 -45.02
CA VAL A 138 -29.81 26.65 -45.21
C VAL A 138 -28.47 27.34 -44.94
N ASN A 139 -27.82 26.97 -43.85
CA ASN A 139 -26.53 27.48 -43.43
C ASN A 139 -25.43 26.54 -43.94
N SER A 140 -24.58 27.01 -44.85
CA SER A 140 -23.47 26.22 -45.40
C SER A 140 -22.20 26.41 -44.57
N ILE A 141 -21.66 25.33 -44.04
CA ILE A 141 -20.43 25.30 -43.23
C ILE A 141 -19.32 24.64 -44.03
N PHE A 142 -18.21 25.35 -44.24
CA PHE A 142 -17.10 24.83 -45.02
C PHE A 142 -16.15 23.96 -44.20
N ILE A 143 -15.87 22.76 -44.70
CA ILE A 143 -14.99 21.75 -44.09
C ILE A 143 -13.94 21.27 -45.09
N GLN A 144 -12.84 20.73 -44.57
CA GLN A 144 -11.76 20.10 -45.33
C GLN A 144 -11.35 18.78 -44.69
N LYS A 145 -10.81 17.83 -45.48
CA LYS A 145 -10.30 16.56 -44.96
C LYS A 145 -9.17 16.77 -43.96
N ILE A 146 -9.18 16.00 -42.88
CA ILE A 146 -8.06 15.90 -41.94
C ILE A 146 -6.90 15.23 -42.69
N LYS A 147 -5.85 16.00 -43.00
CA LYS A 147 -4.59 15.43 -43.50
C LYS A 147 -4.01 14.53 -42.40
N LYS A 148 -3.96 13.22 -42.64
CA LYS A 148 -3.26 12.27 -41.74
C LYS A 148 -1.77 12.55 -41.83
N VAL A 149 -1.26 13.29 -40.86
CA VAL A 149 0.18 13.47 -40.67
C VAL A 149 0.75 12.18 -40.09
N VAL A 150 1.57 11.48 -40.84
CA VAL A 150 2.26 10.26 -40.39
C VAL A 150 3.56 10.68 -39.72
N LYS A 151 3.56 10.72 -38.38
CA LYS A 151 4.74 11.10 -37.60
C LYS A 151 5.70 9.91 -37.49
N THR A 152 6.97 10.14 -37.77
CA THR A 152 8.07 9.19 -37.56
C THR A 152 8.74 9.49 -36.23
N THR A 153 8.99 8.48 -35.42
CA THR A 153 9.65 8.63 -34.11
C THR A 153 11.04 8.02 -34.18
N PHE A 154 12.04 8.72 -33.66
CA PHE A 154 13.41 8.21 -33.49
C PHE A 154 13.73 8.14 -32.00
N ARG A 155 14.08 6.96 -31.51
CA ARG A 155 14.58 6.73 -30.16
C ARG A 155 16.07 6.50 -30.25
N PHE A 156 16.87 7.24 -29.50
CA PHE A 156 18.32 7.06 -29.50
C PHE A 156 18.69 6.08 -28.40
N ILE A 157 19.36 5.00 -28.76
CA ILE A 157 19.75 3.92 -27.84
C ILE A 157 21.27 3.94 -27.71
N ASP A 158 21.78 4.06 -26.50
CA ASP A 158 23.20 3.94 -26.24
C ASP A 158 23.67 2.51 -26.52
N LYS A 159 24.65 2.37 -27.41
CA LYS A 159 25.19 1.09 -27.88
C LYS A 159 25.81 0.27 -26.74
N GLU A 160 26.37 0.90 -25.71
CA GLU A 160 27.03 0.18 -24.61
C GLU A 160 26.04 -0.28 -23.54
N THR A 161 25.08 0.57 -23.19
CA THR A 161 24.14 0.31 -22.09
C THR A 161 22.80 -0.28 -22.57
N ASN A 162 22.53 -0.18 -23.88
CA ASN A 162 21.24 -0.50 -24.51
C ASN A 162 20.07 0.27 -23.86
N GLN A 163 20.34 1.45 -23.30
CA GLN A 163 19.35 2.34 -22.70
C GLN A 163 19.00 3.48 -23.66
N GLU A 164 17.78 3.97 -23.56
CA GLU A 164 17.37 5.14 -24.32
C GLU A 164 18.03 6.41 -23.75
N VAL A 165 18.64 7.20 -24.62
CA VAL A 165 19.35 8.43 -24.28
C VAL A 165 18.70 9.64 -24.92
N GLY A 166 18.38 10.64 -24.10
CA GLY A 166 17.62 11.81 -24.53
C GLY A 166 16.13 11.53 -24.73
N ASN A 167 15.41 12.51 -25.28
CA ASN A 167 13.99 12.37 -25.59
C ASN A 167 13.81 11.84 -27.02
N PRO A 168 12.77 11.01 -27.29
CA PRO A 168 12.42 10.62 -28.65
C PRO A 168 12.20 11.83 -29.56
N LEU A 169 12.81 11.81 -30.73
CA LEU A 169 12.60 12.81 -31.76
C LEU A 169 11.39 12.42 -32.62
N ILE A 170 10.33 13.22 -32.62
CA ILE A 170 9.12 12.95 -33.38
C ILE A 170 9.00 13.99 -34.50
N LEU A 171 9.07 13.54 -35.76
CA LEU A 171 9.07 14.42 -36.93
C LEU A 171 8.03 14.00 -37.98
N ASP A 172 7.48 14.98 -38.68
CA ASP A 172 6.74 14.77 -39.93
C ASP A 172 7.73 14.83 -41.10
N LEU A 173 8.26 13.67 -41.48
CA LEU A 173 9.28 13.56 -42.52
C LEU A 173 8.74 13.84 -43.94
N ASP A 174 7.42 13.98 -44.12
CA ASP A 174 6.84 14.36 -45.41
C ASP A 174 6.84 15.88 -45.62
N THR A 175 7.13 16.66 -44.58
CA THR A 175 7.28 18.12 -44.63
C THR A 175 8.74 18.59 -44.64
N ILE A 176 9.71 17.66 -44.58
CA ILE A 176 11.14 17.96 -44.50
C ILE A 176 11.83 17.47 -45.79
N GLU A 177 12.16 18.39 -46.70
CA GLU A 177 12.78 18.05 -48.00
C GLU A 177 14.20 17.45 -47.88
N ASN A 178 14.91 17.67 -46.76
CA ASN A 178 16.30 17.20 -46.55
C ASN A 178 16.55 16.83 -45.09
N PHE A 179 16.03 15.68 -44.65
CA PHE A 179 16.23 15.19 -43.29
C PHE A 179 17.66 14.66 -43.07
N ASP A 180 18.34 15.19 -42.06
CA ASP A 180 19.65 14.73 -41.60
C ASP A 180 19.60 14.44 -40.10
N LEU A 181 19.57 13.15 -39.76
CA LEU A 181 19.47 12.66 -38.39
C LEU A 181 20.63 13.15 -37.50
N LYS A 182 21.82 13.41 -38.07
CA LYS A 182 23.01 13.83 -37.30
C LYS A 182 22.80 15.16 -36.58
N LYS A 183 21.93 16.02 -37.10
CA LYS A 183 21.59 17.32 -36.51
C LYS A 183 20.69 17.20 -35.29
N TYR A 184 20.11 16.02 -35.06
CA TYR A 184 19.14 15.77 -34.00
C TYR A 184 19.62 14.76 -32.96
N LEU A 185 20.91 14.38 -33.00
CA LEU A 185 21.49 13.50 -31.99
C LEU A 185 21.45 14.15 -30.60
N PRO A 186 21.22 13.39 -29.52
CA PRO A 186 21.32 13.88 -28.17
C PRO A 186 22.70 14.51 -27.88
N SER A 187 22.72 15.59 -27.11
CA SER A 187 23.97 16.25 -26.71
C SER A 187 24.88 15.28 -25.97
N GLY A 188 26.16 15.25 -26.34
CA GLY A 188 27.15 14.34 -25.75
C GLY A 188 27.17 12.94 -26.39
N PHE A 189 26.45 12.70 -27.48
CA PHE A 189 26.45 11.44 -28.22
C PHE A 189 26.79 11.66 -29.70
N LYS A 190 27.44 10.66 -30.31
CA LYS A 190 27.72 10.57 -31.75
C LYS A 190 27.13 9.28 -32.31
N LEU A 191 26.97 9.22 -33.63
CA LEU A 191 26.72 7.93 -34.28
C LEU A 191 27.98 7.06 -34.20
N PRO A 192 27.82 5.74 -34.02
CA PRO A 192 28.92 4.79 -34.05
C PRO A 192 29.73 4.91 -35.34
N ASP A 193 31.04 4.72 -35.24
CA ASP A 193 31.92 4.81 -36.42
C ASP A 193 31.59 3.72 -37.47
N ASP A 194 31.01 2.60 -37.04
CA ASP A 194 30.51 1.50 -37.87
C ASP A 194 29.09 1.70 -38.43
N ASN A 195 28.36 2.75 -38.02
CA ASN A 195 26.99 3.02 -38.46
C ASN A 195 26.69 4.53 -38.59
N GLN A 196 27.42 5.21 -39.48
CA GLN A 196 27.29 6.64 -39.71
C GLN A 196 25.99 7.08 -40.42
N ASN A 197 25.22 6.14 -40.99
CA ASN A 197 23.98 6.41 -41.74
C ASN A 197 22.92 5.32 -41.44
N PRO A 198 22.26 5.36 -40.27
CA PRO A 198 21.27 4.35 -39.89
C PRO A 198 20.01 4.41 -40.77
N SER A 199 19.51 3.25 -41.19
CA SER A 199 18.25 3.12 -41.92
C SER A 199 17.04 3.33 -41.01
N TYR A 200 15.96 3.92 -41.54
CA TYR A 200 14.71 4.11 -40.81
C TYR A 200 13.49 4.00 -41.75
N THR A 201 12.34 3.68 -41.16
CA THR A 201 11.04 3.59 -41.84
C THR A 201 10.15 4.78 -41.46
N LYS A 202 9.56 5.45 -42.46
CA LYS A 202 8.62 6.56 -42.23
C LYS A 202 7.36 6.06 -41.53
N GLY A 203 6.92 6.78 -40.50
CA GLY A 203 5.70 6.49 -39.75
C GLY A 203 5.82 5.46 -38.63
N GLU A 204 7.02 4.94 -38.41
CA GLU A 204 7.31 3.97 -37.36
C GLU A 204 8.20 4.57 -36.26
N VAL A 205 8.39 3.78 -35.20
CA VAL A 205 9.39 4.05 -34.16
C VAL A 205 10.70 3.38 -34.59
N ASN A 206 11.75 4.19 -34.74
CA ASN A 206 13.06 3.78 -35.21
C ASN A 206 14.06 3.90 -34.08
N ASP A 207 14.67 2.80 -33.68
CA ASP A 207 15.72 2.79 -32.67
C ASP A 207 17.08 3.05 -33.35
N ILE A 208 17.74 4.14 -32.96
CA ILE A 208 19.00 4.63 -33.53
C ILE A 208 20.10 4.41 -32.50
N LEU A 209 21.06 3.55 -32.81
CA LEU A 209 22.22 3.34 -31.94
C LEU A 209 23.14 4.56 -31.93
N VAL A 210 23.56 4.98 -30.74
CA VAL A 210 24.49 6.10 -30.52
C VAL A 210 25.58 5.72 -29.51
N GLU A 211 26.72 6.37 -29.57
CA GLU A 211 27.87 6.19 -28.67
C GLU A 211 28.18 7.51 -27.93
N GLN A 212 28.57 7.43 -26.65
CA GLN A 212 28.87 8.62 -25.85
C GLN A 212 30.18 9.29 -26.31
N ILE A 213 30.19 10.62 -26.37
CA ILE A 213 31.37 11.43 -26.67
C ILE A 213 32.17 11.59 -25.37
N HIS A 214 33.19 10.75 -25.22
CA HIS A 214 34.10 10.79 -24.09
C HIS A 214 35.09 11.96 -24.17
N LYS A 215 35.23 12.74 -23.09
CA LYS A 215 36.26 13.79 -22.92
C LYS A 215 37.42 13.26 -22.09
N GLN A 216 38.64 13.36 -22.59
CA GLN A 216 39.83 12.99 -21.80
C GLN A 216 40.35 14.20 -21.02
N TYR A 217 40.70 13.97 -19.76
CA TYR A 217 41.28 14.97 -18.87
C TYR A 217 42.63 14.48 -18.34
N GLU A 218 43.63 15.35 -18.37
CA GLU A 218 44.93 15.06 -17.76
C GLU A 218 45.02 15.74 -16.38
N THR A 219 45.13 14.92 -15.34
CA THR A 219 45.26 15.38 -13.94
C THR A 219 46.69 15.12 -13.45
N ILE A 220 47.29 16.09 -12.76
CA ILE A 220 48.67 15.97 -12.24
C ILE A 220 48.65 16.01 -10.72
N LEU A 221 49.26 14.99 -10.08
CA LEU A 221 49.38 14.87 -8.63
C LEU A 221 50.84 15.07 -8.20
N PHE A 222 51.06 15.87 -7.16
CA PHE A 222 52.36 16.10 -6.54
C PHE A 222 52.31 15.62 -5.09
N PHE A 223 53.25 14.77 -4.67
CA PHE A 223 53.36 14.29 -3.28
C PHE A 223 54.62 14.87 -2.63
N LYS A 224 54.48 15.60 -1.53
CA LYS A 224 55.57 16.33 -0.86
C LYS A 224 55.68 16.00 0.63
N LEU A 225 56.88 16.12 1.20
CA LEU A 225 57.07 16.10 2.66
C LEU A 225 56.77 17.48 3.27
N LYS A 226 56.04 17.53 4.38
CA LYS A 226 55.67 18.82 5.02
C LYS A 226 56.81 19.45 5.83
N ASN A 227 57.70 18.64 6.41
CA ASN A 227 58.63 19.10 7.46
C ASN A 227 60.04 19.47 6.98
N THR A 228 60.34 19.35 5.68
CA THR A 228 61.65 19.73 5.11
C THR A 228 61.46 20.27 3.69
N THR A 229 61.61 21.60 3.52
CA THR A 229 61.75 22.31 2.23
C THR A 229 60.92 21.76 1.06
N GLU A 230 59.60 21.65 1.18
CA GLU A 230 58.65 21.26 0.10
C GLU A 230 59.17 20.20 -0.90
N GLU A 231 59.93 19.22 -0.43
CA GLU A 231 60.63 18.29 -1.32
C GLU A 231 59.60 17.41 -2.03
N LEU A 232 59.63 17.42 -3.36
CA LEU A 232 58.75 16.60 -4.20
C LEU A 232 59.23 15.16 -4.18
N ILE A 233 58.46 14.28 -3.53
CA ILE A 233 58.72 12.85 -3.44
C ILE A 233 58.25 12.13 -4.70
N ARG A 234 57.09 12.52 -5.25
CA ARG A 234 56.55 11.93 -6.48
C ARG A 234 55.66 12.90 -7.24
N ARG A 235 55.74 12.84 -8.57
CA ARG A 235 54.78 13.45 -9.50
C ARG A 235 54.12 12.36 -10.31
N GLU A 236 52.80 12.34 -10.33
CA GLU A 236 52.01 11.37 -11.10
C GLU A 236 51.10 12.09 -12.10
N LYS A 237 51.02 11.57 -13.33
CA LYS A 237 50.08 12.04 -14.35
C LYS A 237 48.99 10.98 -14.52
N VAL A 238 47.75 11.35 -14.28
CA VAL A 238 46.58 10.48 -14.39
C VAL A 238 45.68 10.99 -15.51
N VAL A 239 45.44 10.15 -16.51
CA VAL A 239 44.47 10.44 -17.58
C VAL A 239 43.15 9.79 -17.19
N THR A 240 42.09 10.59 -17.14
CA THR A 240 40.74 10.14 -16.82
C THR A 240 39.81 10.44 -17.98
N ILE A 241 38.76 9.64 -18.11
CA ILE A 241 37.72 9.83 -19.11
C ILE A 241 36.48 10.40 -18.42
N ASP A 242 35.90 11.45 -18.99
CA ASP A 242 34.75 12.19 -18.48
C ASP A 242 34.95 12.65 -17.03
N ASP A 243 33.95 12.52 -16.17
CA ASP A 243 33.98 12.97 -14.77
C ASP A 243 34.61 11.93 -13.82
N GLN A 244 35.37 10.96 -14.35
CA GLN A 244 36.03 9.95 -13.55
C GLN A 244 36.98 10.62 -12.55
N LYS A 245 36.61 10.54 -11.26
CA LYS A 245 37.34 11.15 -10.15
C LYS A 245 38.70 10.48 -9.96
N VAL A 246 39.73 11.28 -9.72
CA VAL A 246 41.07 10.79 -9.40
C VAL A 246 41.18 10.58 -7.89
N ASN A 247 41.46 9.35 -7.46
CA ASN A 247 41.80 9.06 -6.06
C ASN A 247 43.32 9.13 -5.88
N PRO A 248 43.87 10.15 -5.19
CA PRO A 248 45.30 10.30 -5.01
C PRO A 248 45.91 9.23 -4.10
N ALA A 249 45.12 8.52 -3.29
CA ALA A 249 45.60 7.45 -2.42
C ALA A 249 46.24 6.29 -3.20
N ASN A 250 45.76 6.03 -4.43
CA ASN A 250 46.26 4.98 -5.29
C ASN A 250 47.68 5.23 -5.82
N PHE A 251 48.18 6.46 -5.67
CA PHE A 251 49.44 6.91 -6.27
C PHE A 251 50.46 7.34 -5.21
N ILE A 252 50.17 7.14 -3.92
CA ILE A 252 51.13 7.39 -2.85
C ILE A 252 52.36 6.48 -3.04
N PRO A 253 53.60 6.99 -2.92
CA PRO A 253 54.81 6.17 -2.93
C PRO A 253 54.85 5.13 -1.79
N ASP A 254 55.40 3.95 -2.08
CA ASP A 254 55.57 2.90 -1.07
C ASP A 254 56.37 3.39 0.16
N GLY A 255 55.86 3.05 1.35
CA GLY A 255 56.47 3.46 2.62
C GLY A 255 56.04 4.85 3.10
N TYR A 256 55.04 5.47 2.45
CA TYR A 256 54.46 6.75 2.86
C TYR A 256 52.94 6.65 3.03
N GLU A 257 52.39 7.51 3.89
CA GLU A 257 50.95 7.71 4.10
C GLU A 257 50.63 9.22 4.05
N PHE A 258 49.38 9.59 3.82
CA PHE A 258 48.97 10.99 3.89
C PHE A 258 49.17 11.56 5.30
N GLU A 259 49.55 12.84 5.35
CA GLU A 259 49.33 13.63 6.55
C GLU A 259 47.82 13.81 6.82
N PRO A 260 47.39 14.01 8.08
CA PRO A 260 46.00 14.26 8.43
C PRO A 260 45.31 15.30 7.53
N GLN A 261 44.01 15.10 7.26
CA GLN A 261 43.25 15.91 6.29
C GLN A 261 43.24 17.42 6.61
N ASN A 262 43.31 17.81 7.89
CA ASN A 262 43.42 19.21 8.31
C ASN A 262 44.78 19.85 7.96
N LEU A 263 45.77 19.05 7.58
CA LEU A 263 47.10 19.48 7.17
C LEU A 263 47.28 19.51 5.65
N GLN A 264 46.34 18.97 4.88
CA GLN A 264 46.36 18.93 3.42
C GLN A 264 45.91 20.27 2.83
N PRO A 265 46.43 20.70 1.66
CA PRO A 265 45.95 21.91 0.99
C PRO A 265 44.54 21.73 0.39
N GLN A 266 44.14 20.48 0.12
CA GLN A 266 42.81 20.12 -0.33
C GLN A 266 42.38 18.75 0.20
N SER A 267 41.09 18.45 0.07
CA SER A 267 40.54 17.10 0.27
C SER A 267 41.19 16.11 -0.69
N PHE A 268 41.58 14.93 -0.20
CA PHE A 268 41.94 13.81 -1.10
C PHE A 268 40.71 13.08 -1.66
N ASP A 269 39.51 13.35 -1.14
CA ASP A 269 38.25 12.83 -1.68
C ASP A 269 37.67 13.80 -2.73
N ASN A 270 37.25 13.24 -3.88
CA ASN A 270 36.54 13.93 -4.96
C ASN A 270 37.37 14.93 -5.81
N LEU A 271 38.59 14.58 -6.22
CA LEU A 271 39.36 15.43 -7.15
C LEU A 271 38.65 15.57 -8.50
N LYS A 272 38.51 16.82 -8.94
CA LYS A 272 38.00 17.11 -10.28
C LYS A 272 39.06 16.73 -11.31
N PRO A 273 38.69 16.04 -12.39
CA PRO A 273 39.64 15.71 -13.45
C PRO A 273 40.13 16.98 -14.18
N GLY A 274 41.39 16.99 -14.62
CA GLY A 274 41.99 18.09 -15.38
C GLY A 274 42.75 19.14 -14.53
N GLY A 275 42.96 18.88 -13.24
CA GLY A 275 43.62 19.81 -12.30
C GLY A 275 45.04 19.41 -11.89
N HIS A 276 45.73 20.32 -11.20
CA HIS A 276 47.02 20.07 -10.56
C HIS A 276 46.86 20.08 -9.04
N TYR A 277 47.21 18.99 -8.36
CA TYR A 277 46.92 18.78 -6.94
C TYR A 277 48.18 18.40 -6.16
N THR A 278 48.41 19.01 -5.00
CA THR A 278 49.57 18.72 -4.13
C THR A 278 49.14 18.11 -2.81
N PHE A 279 49.71 16.97 -2.42
CA PHE A 279 49.42 16.27 -1.16
C PHE A 279 50.65 16.16 -0.29
N PHE A 280 50.46 16.38 1.01
CA PHE A 280 51.50 16.17 2.00
C PHE A 280 51.47 14.74 2.52
N ILE A 281 52.64 14.09 2.55
CA ILE A 281 52.81 12.71 2.98
C ILE A 281 53.89 12.61 4.07
N LYS A 282 53.85 11.53 4.85
CA LYS A 282 54.84 11.15 5.88
C LYS A 282 55.18 9.67 5.76
N LYS A 283 56.33 9.24 6.29
CA LYS A 283 56.74 7.82 6.26
C LYS A 283 55.85 6.96 7.16
N THR A 284 55.40 5.81 6.66
CA THR A 284 54.50 4.87 7.35
C THR A 284 55.23 4.09 8.46
N LYS A 285 54.58 3.89 9.62
CA LYS A 285 55.13 3.11 10.77
C LYS A 285 54.94 1.59 10.59
N VAL A 286 55.86 0.80 11.19
CA VAL A 286 56.04 -0.68 11.09
C VAL A 286 54.73 -1.47 11.19
N LYS A 287 54.54 -2.53 10.39
CA LYS A 287 53.33 -3.38 10.37
C LYS A 287 53.48 -4.60 11.30
N HIS A 288 52.50 -4.84 12.16
CA HIS A 288 52.39 -6.01 13.06
C HIS A 288 51.20 -6.91 12.67
N GLN A 289 51.33 -8.23 12.85
CA GLN A 289 50.30 -9.24 12.60
C GLN A 289 50.12 -10.15 13.83
N THR A 290 49.11 -9.85 14.64
CA THR A 290 48.84 -10.52 15.91
C THR A 290 47.69 -11.52 15.78
N GLN A 291 47.80 -12.71 16.36
CA GLN A 291 46.79 -13.76 16.28
C GLN A 291 46.05 -13.95 17.61
N LEU A 292 44.77 -14.31 17.55
CA LEU A 292 43.88 -14.54 18.69
C LEU A 292 43.38 -15.99 18.67
N LYS A 293 43.55 -16.68 19.79
CA LYS A 293 43.05 -18.04 20.06
C LYS A 293 41.96 -17.97 21.12
N PHE A 294 40.71 -18.12 20.72
CA PHE A 294 39.58 -18.12 21.64
C PHE A 294 39.41 -19.49 22.30
N VAL A 295 39.32 -19.54 23.63
CA VAL A 295 39.30 -20.79 24.41
C VAL A 295 38.17 -20.77 25.43
N TYR A 296 37.37 -21.83 25.50
CA TYR A 296 36.35 -22.06 26.53
C TYR A 296 36.63 -23.42 27.18
N GLN A 297 36.69 -23.47 28.52
CA GLN A 297 36.98 -24.71 29.27
C GLN A 297 38.21 -25.48 28.73
N ASN A 298 39.29 -24.77 28.44
CA ASN A 298 40.54 -25.29 27.86
C ASN A 298 40.46 -25.84 26.42
N GLU A 299 39.31 -25.73 25.74
CA GLU A 299 39.17 -26.10 24.33
C GLU A 299 39.10 -24.87 23.42
N GLN A 300 39.75 -24.95 22.25
CA GLN A 300 39.73 -23.87 21.27
C GLN A 300 38.37 -23.80 20.57
N ILE A 301 37.75 -22.63 20.56
CA ILE A 301 36.46 -22.39 19.91
C ILE A 301 36.69 -21.66 18.58
N GLY A 302 36.57 -22.41 17.49
CA GLY A 302 36.72 -21.89 16.12
C GLY A 302 38.18 -21.70 15.68
N PRO A 303 38.41 -21.17 14.46
CA PRO A 303 39.76 -20.93 13.93
C PRO A 303 40.43 -19.70 14.56
N LEU A 304 41.77 -19.66 14.50
CA LEU A 304 42.55 -18.48 14.90
C LEU A 304 42.10 -17.24 14.11
N LYS A 305 42.06 -16.09 14.77
CA LYS A 305 41.70 -14.81 14.16
C LYS A 305 42.91 -13.88 14.15
N THR A 306 43.18 -13.22 13.03
CA THR A 306 44.33 -12.31 12.90
C THR A 306 43.87 -10.87 12.97
N ILE A 307 44.64 -10.03 13.67
CA ILE A 307 44.53 -8.57 13.71
C ILE A 307 45.85 -8.00 13.18
N ILE A 308 45.75 -7.06 12.26
CA ILE A 308 46.89 -6.34 11.69
C ILE A 308 46.88 -4.94 12.29
N THR A 309 47.97 -4.52 12.92
CA THR A 309 48.16 -3.16 13.43
C THR A 309 49.39 -2.52 12.78
N TYR A 310 49.49 -1.20 12.87
CA TYR A 310 50.61 -0.42 12.33
C TYR A 310 51.16 0.50 13.44
N GLY A 311 52.48 0.50 13.61
CA GLY A 311 53.19 1.04 14.78
C GLY A 311 52.90 0.27 16.08
N ASP A 312 53.33 0.82 17.21
CA ASP A 312 53.07 0.27 18.56
C ASP A 312 51.62 0.47 19.02
N THR A 313 50.66 0.40 18.09
CA THR A 313 49.24 0.63 18.37
C THR A 313 48.67 -0.58 19.12
N GLU A 314 48.12 -0.33 20.31
CA GLU A 314 47.48 -1.34 21.14
C GLU A 314 46.25 -1.95 20.45
N ILE A 315 46.07 -3.26 20.59
CA ILE A 315 44.87 -3.96 20.09
C ILE A 315 43.74 -3.74 21.11
N THR A 316 42.64 -3.14 20.66
CA THR A 316 41.54 -2.79 21.57
C THR A 316 40.64 -3.98 21.87
N ILE A 317 40.00 -3.97 23.04
CA ILE A 317 39.02 -5.00 23.41
C ILE A 317 37.86 -5.11 22.41
N GLU A 318 37.49 -4.01 21.76
CA GLU A 318 36.45 -3.97 20.74
C GLU A 318 36.84 -4.76 19.48
N GLN A 319 38.10 -4.62 19.04
CA GLN A 319 38.64 -5.40 17.92
C GLN A 319 38.67 -6.91 18.21
N ILE A 320 38.89 -7.28 19.47
CA ILE A 320 38.83 -8.68 19.93
C ILE A 320 37.37 -9.16 19.96
N ASN A 321 36.45 -8.32 20.48
CA ASN A 321 35.01 -8.64 20.57
C ASN A 321 34.36 -8.87 19.19
N GLN A 322 34.73 -8.11 18.17
CA GLN A 322 34.20 -8.30 16.80
C GLN A 322 34.58 -9.64 16.17
N ARG A 323 35.58 -10.34 16.74
CA ARG A 323 36.14 -11.58 16.19
C ARG A 323 35.81 -12.82 17.02
N LYS A 324 35.15 -12.63 18.17
CA LYS A 324 34.76 -13.73 19.07
C LYS A 324 33.57 -14.51 18.48
N PRO A 325 33.43 -15.81 18.77
CA PRO A 325 32.26 -16.59 18.39
C PRO A 325 30.95 -16.08 19.04
N GLU A 326 29.85 -16.05 18.28
CA GLU A 326 28.58 -15.39 18.67
C GLU A 326 27.94 -15.91 19.97
N LYS A 327 28.13 -17.19 20.32
CA LYS A 327 27.53 -17.81 21.52
C LYS A 327 28.33 -17.58 22.81
N TYR A 328 29.42 -16.82 22.74
CA TYR A 328 30.38 -16.66 23.81
C TYR A 328 30.70 -15.18 24.03
N GLN A 329 31.02 -14.82 25.26
CA GLN A 329 31.56 -13.52 25.64
C GLN A 329 33.01 -13.69 26.10
N ILE A 330 33.82 -12.65 25.99
CA ILE A 330 35.17 -12.68 26.55
C ILE A 330 35.04 -12.76 28.08
N SER A 331 35.81 -13.65 28.69
CA SER A 331 35.74 -13.83 30.14
C SER A 331 36.15 -12.55 30.86
N PRO A 332 35.45 -12.13 31.93
CA PRO A 332 35.83 -10.95 32.72
C PRO A 332 37.24 -11.02 33.30
N SER A 333 37.80 -12.23 33.40
CA SER A 333 39.18 -12.48 33.82
C SER A 333 40.24 -12.04 32.80
N PHE A 334 39.85 -11.77 31.55
CA PHE A 334 40.75 -11.32 30.49
C PHE A 334 41.00 -9.82 30.57
N THR A 335 42.27 -9.41 30.49
CA THR A 335 42.66 -7.99 30.42
C THR A 335 43.45 -7.73 29.13
N GLN A 336 43.07 -6.69 28.39
CA GLN A 336 43.67 -6.34 27.09
C GLN A 336 45.18 -6.03 27.16
N ALA A 337 45.67 -5.60 28.33
CA ALA A 337 47.09 -5.34 28.57
C ALA A 337 47.99 -6.56 28.39
N ASN A 338 47.43 -7.76 28.35
CA ASN A 338 48.17 -9.01 28.17
C ASN A 338 48.39 -9.38 26.69
N ILE A 339 47.91 -8.58 25.74
CA ILE A 339 48.11 -8.82 24.32
C ILE A 339 49.54 -8.46 23.91
N GLN A 340 50.28 -9.43 23.38
CA GLN A 340 51.59 -9.25 22.77
C GLN A 340 51.44 -9.18 21.25
N LEU A 341 51.97 -8.11 20.64
CA LEU A 341 51.99 -7.96 19.19
C LEU A 341 52.84 -9.07 18.52
N ASP A 342 52.47 -9.44 17.29
CA ASP A 342 53.13 -10.48 16.46
C ASP A 342 53.14 -11.89 17.07
N ARG A 343 52.25 -12.15 18.04
CA ARG A 343 52.14 -13.46 18.73
C ARG A 343 50.71 -13.98 18.73
N ILE A 344 50.57 -15.26 19.07
CA ILE A 344 49.27 -15.87 19.37
C ILE A 344 48.90 -15.56 20.82
N ASN A 345 47.77 -14.90 21.01
CA ASN A 345 47.24 -14.52 22.32
C ASN A 345 46.00 -15.36 22.65
N ILE A 346 45.95 -15.92 23.85
CA ILE A 346 44.83 -16.76 24.31
C ILE A 346 43.76 -15.87 24.93
N ILE A 347 42.54 -15.96 24.41
CA ILE A 347 41.39 -15.20 24.87
C ILE A 347 40.41 -16.16 25.55
N PRO A 348 40.32 -16.19 26.89
CA PRO A 348 39.36 -17.01 27.57
C PRO A 348 37.94 -16.48 27.31
N LEU A 349 37.02 -17.39 27.06
CA LEU A 349 35.62 -17.14 26.81
C LEU A 349 34.78 -17.66 27.98
N ASP A 350 33.61 -17.05 28.16
CA ASP A 350 32.48 -17.56 28.93
C ASP A 350 31.26 -17.70 28.02
N LYS A 351 30.32 -18.61 28.32
CA LYS A 351 29.06 -18.71 27.56
C LYS A 351 28.14 -17.54 27.91
N ILE A 352 27.48 -16.99 26.90
CA ILE A 352 26.43 -15.98 27.11
C ILE A 352 25.22 -16.67 27.72
N ARG A 353 24.78 -16.24 28.90
CA ARG A 353 23.60 -16.79 29.60
C ARG A 353 22.33 -16.35 28.87
N GLN A 354 21.42 -17.29 28.57
CA GLN A 354 20.11 -16.99 27.96
C GLN A 354 19.09 -16.64 29.03
N MET A 355 18.22 -15.67 28.78
CA MET A 355 17.11 -15.30 29.66
C MET A 355 15.80 -15.86 29.12
N ASP A 356 14.94 -16.34 30.02
CA ASP A 356 13.57 -16.72 29.71
C ASP A 356 12.57 -15.82 30.45
N GLN A 357 11.36 -15.69 29.88
CA GLN A 357 10.23 -15.02 30.52
C GLN A 357 9.23 -16.06 30.99
N THR A 358 8.89 -16.01 32.27
CA THR A 358 7.99 -16.97 32.91
C THR A 358 6.85 -16.24 33.63
N LYS A 359 5.61 -16.54 33.26
CA LYS A 359 4.40 -15.98 33.88
C LYS A 359 3.97 -16.83 35.07
N LEU A 360 3.66 -16.19 36.19
CA LEU A 360 3.15 -16.80 37.42
C LEU A 360 1.77 -16.24 37.76
N ILE A 361 0.83 -17.13 38.08
CA ILE A 361 -0.55 -16.78 38.41
C ILE A 361 -0.91 -17.40 39.76
N TYR A 362 -1.34 -16.59 40.72
CA TYR A 362 -1.80 -17.03 42.03
C TYR A 362 -3.30 -16.78 42.17
N LYS A 363 -4.05 -17.80 42.57
CA LYS A 363 -5.51 -17.73 42.75
C LYS A 363 -5.95 -18.30 44.09
N ASP A 364 -7.07 -17.85 44.63
CA ASP A 364 -7.68 -18.52 45.79
C ASP A 364 -8.45 -19.79 45.40
N LYS A 365 -8.96 -20.50 46.40
CA LYS A 365 -9.78 -21.72 46.22
C LYS A 365 -11.09 -21.52 45.43
N ASN A 366 -11.53 -20.27 45.24
CA ASN A 366 -12.72 -19.90 44.47
C ASN A 366 -12.37 -19.40 43.06
N ASP A 367 -11.14 -19.63 42.60
CA ASP A 367 -10.59 -19.20 41.31
C ASP A 367 -10.47 -17.67 41.15
N LYS A 368 -10.53 -16.91 42.27
CA LYS A 368 -10.30 -15.46 42.27
C LYS A 368 -8.80 -15.19 42.12
N LEU A 369 -8.45 -14.36 41.14
CA LEU A 369 -7.06 -13.94 40.92
C LEU A 369 -6.55 -13.11 42.12
N ILE A 370 -5.46 -13.57 42.74
CA ILE A 370 -4.77 -12.89 43.83
C ILE A 370 -3.62 -12.04 43.27
N LYS A 371 -2.78 -12.62 42.40
CA LYS A 371 -1.64 -11.92 41.78
C LYS A 371 -1.24 -12.58 40.47
N GLU A 372 -0.84 -11.77 39.51
CA GLU A 372 -0.29 -12.20 38.22
C GLU A 372 0.96 -11.37 37.92
N LEU A 373 2.07 -12.03 37.59
CA LEU A 373 3.29 -11.35 37.18
C LEU A 373 4.07 -12.16 36.14
N THR A 374 4.95 -11.49 35.40
CA THR A 374 5.93 -12.12 34.50
C THR A 374 7.32 -11.81 35.02
N VAL A 375 8.12 -12.85 35.23
CA VAL A 375 9.49 -12.77 35.75
C VAL A 375 10.46 -13.13 34.64
N THR A 376 11.51 -12.34 34.47
CA THR A 376 12.60 -12.62 33.51
C THR A 376 13.84 -13.07 34.29
N LYS A 377 14.35 -14.27 34.01
CA LYS A 377 15.47 -14.89 34.74
C LYS A 377 16.39 -15.61 33.76
N TYR A 378 17.67 -15.77 34.08
CA TYR A 378 18.57 -16.59 33.27
C TYR A 378 18.22 -18.08 33.38
N GLU A 379 18.25 -18.84 32.28
CA GLU A 379 17.82 -20.25 32.19
C GLU A 379 18.51 -21.19 33.21
N ASP A 380 19.71 -20.82 33.66
CA ASP A 380 20.53 -21.55 34.62
C ASP A 380 20.35 -21.09 36.09
N GLU A 381 19.52 -20.07 36.36
CA GLU A 381 19.14 -19.71 37.74
C GLU A 381 18.03 -20.61 38.29
N THR A 382 18.12 -20.96 39.57
CA THR A 382 17.03 -21.63 40.28
C THR A 382 15.84 -20.69 40.43
N PHE A 383 14.66 -21.17 40.08
CA PHE A 383 13.43 -20.38 40.02
C PHE A 383 12.39 -20.98 40.97
N ASP A 384 11.97 -20.23 41.99
CA ASP A 384 10.96 -20.66 42.97
C ASP A 384 9.75 -19.72 42.98
N ALA A 385 8.56 -20.28 42.78
CA ALA A 385 7.31 -19.53 42.80
C ALA A 385 6.98 -18.96 44.19
N SER A 386 7.51 -19.51 45.29
CA SER A 386 7.25 -19.02 46.65
C SER A 386 7.74 -17.58 46.86
N GLN A 387 8.81 -17.18 46.17
CA GLN A 387 9.45 -15.86 46.33
C GLN A 387 8.59 -14.69 45.87
N TYR A 388 7.59 -14.95 45.01
CA TYR A 388 6.72 -13.91 44.45
C TYR A 388 5.31 -13.94 45.04
N LEU A 389 5.04 -14.88 45.95
CA LEU A 389 3.80 -15.00 46.70
C LEU A 389 3.69 -13.85 47.71
N PRO A 390 2.55 -13.14 47.82
CA PRO A 390 2.37 -12.12 48.85
C PRO A 390 2.44 -12.72 50.26
N SER A 391 2.99 -11.95 51.21
CA SER A 391 3.30 -12.39 52.59
C SER A 391 2.11 -12.91 53.40
N GLU A 392 0.91 -12.46 53.07
CA GLU A 392 -0.35 -12.83 53.74
C GLU A 392 -0.97 -14.11 53.18
N TYR A 393 -0.34 -14.75 52.19
CA TYR A 393 -0.80 -16.00 51.58
C TYR A 393 0.27 -17.09 51.66
N GLN A 394 -0.18 -18.34 51.81
CA GLN A 394 0.62 -19.56 51.66
C GLN A 394 0.06 -20.40 50.52
N PHE A 395 0.86 -21.31 49.95
CA PHE A 395 0.34 -22.27 48.98
C PHE A 395 -0.70 -23.18 49.63
N ALA A 396 -1.81 -23.41 48.94
CA ALA A 396 -2.80 -24.40 49.35
C ALA A 396 -2.18 -25.80 49.33
N SER A 397 -2.62 -26.68 50.22
CA SER A 397 -2.17 -28.08 50.31
C SER A 397 -2.43 -28.89 49.02
N SER A 398 -3.31 -28.39 48.14
CA SER A 398 -3.64 -28.98 46.83
C SER A 398 -2.59 -28.73 45.74
N ASN A 399 -1.62 -27.82 45.94
CA ASN A 399 -0.52 -27.67 45.00
C ASN A 399 0.47 -28.83 45.16
N ALA A 400 0.24 -29.92 44.44
CA ALA A 400 1.06 -31.14 44.52
C ALA A 400 2.55 -30.91 44.20
N THR A 401 2.90 -29.85 43.46
CA THR A 401 4.28 -29.40 43.24
C THR A 401 4.33 -27.88 43.08
N THR A 402 5.27 -27.19 43.73
CA THR A 402 5.56 -25.76 43.52
C THR A 402 6.54 -25.53 42.36
N ASN A 403 6.89 -26.57 41.61
CA ASN A 403 7.82 -26.52 40.50
C ASN A 403 7.29 -25.58 39.41
N VAL A 404 8.17 -24.73 38.90
CA VAL A 404 7.85 -23.78 37.85
C VAL A 404 8.29 -24.32 36.50
N VAL A 405 7.38 -24.32 35.54
CA VAL A 405 7.68 -24.57 34.13
C VAL A 405 8.15 -23.28 33.50
N ARG A 406 9.47 -23.19 33.30
CA ARG A 406 10.15 -22.00 32.80
C ARG A 406 9.87 -21.72 31.31
N GLY A 407 10.03 -20.45 30.93
CA GLY A 407 9.89 -20.00 29.53
C GLY A 407 8.45 -20.03 29.00
N ARG A 408 7.48 -20.13 29.90
CA ARG A 408 6.04 -20.17 29.57
C ARG A 408 5.37 -18.88 30.04
N VAL A 409 4.70 -18.22 29.10
CA VAL A 409 3.89 -17.02 29.34
C VAL A 409 2.38 -17.29 29.29
N ASP A 410 2.01 -18.56 29.19
CA ASP A 410 0.63 -19.05 29.27
C ASP A 410 0.26 -19.41 30.72
N ASN A 411 -0.93 -20.00 30.93
CA ASN A 411 -1.43 -20.30 32.27
C ASN A 411 -0.81 -21.56 32.90
N THR A 412 0.31 -22.06 32.36
CA THR A 412 0.95 -23.30 32.83
C THR A 412 1.36 -23.22 34.31
N ASN A 413 1.83 -22.06 34.79
CA ASN A 413 2.23 -21.87 36.19
C ASN A 413 1.13 -21.16 37.00
N THR A 414 0.04 -21.87 37.25
CA THR A 414 -1.06 -21.38 38.10
C THR A 414 -1.05 -22.12 39.44
N TYR A 415 -1.03 -21.37 40.55
CA TYR A 415 -0.97 -21.91 41.91
C TYR A 415 -2.17 -21.47 42.74
N ILE A 416 -2.74 -22.39 43.52
CA ILE A 416 -3.81 -22.08 44.48
C ILE A 416 -3.21 -21.66 45.82
N VAL A 417 -3.69 -20.57 46.41
CA VAL A 417 -3.14 -19.99 47.64
C VAL A 417 -4.23 -19.76 48.68
N GLU A 418 -3.86 -19.83 49.96
CA GLU A 418 -4.73 -19.67 51.11
C GLU A 418 -4.17 -18.60 52.04
N LEU A 419 -5.04 -17.84 52.71
CA LEU A 419 -4.62 -16.76 53.60
C LEU A 419 -4.01 -17.33 54.89
N ILE A 420 -2.87 -16.79 55.31
CA ILE A 420 -2.19 -17.20 56.55
C ILE A 420 -2.95 -16.57 57.73
N ASN A 421 -3.74 -17.40 58.42
CA ASN A 421 -4.55 -17.10 59.62
C ASN A 421 -5.83 -16.26 59.40
N GLN A 422 -6.99 -16.93 59.51
CA GLN A 422 -8.26 -16.26 59.81
C GLN A 422 -8.31 -15.95 61.32
N PRO A 423 -8.49 -14.69 61.75
CA PRO A 423 -8.81 -14.43 63.15
C PRO A 423 -10.23 -14.96 63.47
N VAL A 424 -10.31 -15.76 64.52
CA VAL A 424 -11.52 -16.32 65.10
C VAL A 424 -12.36 -15.19 65.72
N THR A 425 -13.64 -15.12 65.35
CA THR A 425 -14.67 -14.25 65.93
C THR A 425 -14.81 -14.43 67.45
N PRO A 426 -14.71 -13.36 68.27
CA PRO A 426 -15.21 -13.34 69.64
C PRO A 426 -16.67 -12.85 69.71
N PRO A 427 -17.39 -13.15 70.81
CA PRO A 427 -18.85 -12.99 70.92
C PRO A 427 -19.30 -11.58 71.33
N GLU A 428 -20.57 -11.32 71.09
CA GLU A 428 -21.36 -10.13 71.41
C GLU A 428 -21.49 -9.88 72.93
N PRO A 429 -21.37 -8.61 73.39
CA PRO A 429 -22.00 -8.18 74.63
C PRO A 429 -22.94 -6.96 74.45
N GLU A 430 -23.94 -6.96 75.32
CA GLU A 430 -25.09 -6.05 75.53
C GLU A 430 -24.76 -4.60 76.00
N PRO A 431 -25.77 -3.68 76.11
CA PRO A 431 -25.61 -2.22 75.93
C PRO A 431 -25.54 -1.35 77.22
N GLN A 432 -25.22 -0.05 76.98
CA GLN A 432 -25.34 1.19 77.82
C GLN A 432 -24.14 1.61 78.71
N PRO A 433 -24.00 2.90 79.15
CA PRO A 433 -24.58 4.20 78.72
C PRO A 433 -23.54 5.38 78.53
N GLN A 434 -24.03 6.54 78.06
CA GLN A 434 -23.41 7.92 78.08
C GLN A 434 -22.81 8.33 79.46
N PRO A 435 -21.92 9.35 79.65
CA PRO A 435 -21.96 10.70 79.01
C PRO A 435 -20.64 11.55 78.85
N THR A 436 -20.81 12.71 78.19
CA THR A 436 -20.18 14.07 78.38
C THR A 436 -18.73 14.42 77.95
N PRO A 437 -18.45 15.72 77.64
CA PRO A 437 -17.47 16.16 76.64
C PRO A 437 -16.25 16.98 77.18
N GLU A 438 -15.43 17.40 76.21
CA GLU A 438 -14.36 18.44 76.16
C GLU A 438 -12.89 18.01 76.40
N PRO A 439 -11.87 18.69 75.81
CA PRO A 439 -11.91 19.91 74.98
C PRO A 439 -11.21 19.82 73.60
N THR A 440 -11.46 20.87 72.84
CA THR A 440 -10.94 21.36 71.55
C THR A 440 -9.42 21.32 71.34
N PRO A 441 -8.98 21.09 70.09
CA PRO A 441 -7.79 21.71 69.51
C PRO A 441 -8.15 22.82 68.49
N GLU A 442 -7.29 23.83 68.47
CA GLU A 442 -7.32 25.07 67.69
C GLU A 442 -7.37 24.89 66.15
N PRO A 443 -7.85 25.91 65.43
CA PRO A 443 -7.87 25.92 63.97
C PRO A 443 -6.48 26.17 63.37
N GLU A 444 -6.01 25.23 62.55
CA GLU A 444 -4.92 25.49 61.59
C GLU A 444 -5.43 26.37 60.42
N PRO A 445 -4.55 27.24 59.88
CA PRO A 445 -4.92 28.41 59.11
C PRO A 445 -5.38 28.13 57.68
N GLU A 446 -6.13 29.11 57.17
CA GLU A 446 -6.73 29.17 55.84
C GLU A 446 -5.75 28.87 54.69
N PRO A 447 -6.24 28.28 53.58
CA PRO A 447 -5.42 28.01 52.40
C PRO A 447 -4.92 29.32 51.79
N VAL A 448 -3.59 29.47 51.82
CA VAL A 448 -2.87 30.48 51.03
C VAL A 448 -3.20 30.24 49.56
N GLN A 449 -3.71 31.28 48.90
CA GLN A 449 -3.89 31.36 47.46
C GLN A 449 -2.62 30.88 46.74
N PRO A 450 -2.73 30.06 45.68
CA PRO A 450 -1.61 29.88 44.78
C PRO A 450 -1.24 31.23 44.17
N GLU A 451 -0.04 31.71 44.45
CA GLU A 451 0.60 32.80 43.71
C GLU A 451 0.52 32.46 42.22
N GLU A 452 -0.07 33.38 41.45
CA GLU A 452 0.06 33.43 40.00
C GLU A 452 1.55 33.53 39.64
N LYS A 453 2.16 32.38 39.36
CA LYS A 453 3.40 32.34 38.58
C LYS A 453 3.07 32.80 37.16
N ASP A 454 3.40 34.06 36.91
CA ASP A 454 3.88 34.62 35.66
C ASP A 454 3.24 34.07 34.37
N LYS A 455 2.09 34.67 34.01
CA LYS A 455 1.72 34.82 32.60
C LYS A 455 2.51 35.98 32.00
N ASN A 456 3.82 35.82 31.88
CA ASN A 456 4.58 36.55 30.86
C ASN A 456 4.33 35.87 29.51
N ILE A 457 3.09 35.98 29.01
CA ILE A 457 2.85 35.88 27.57
C ILE A 457 3.41 37.19 27.01
N PRO A 458 4.39 37.18 26.11
CA PRO A 458 4.86 38.41 25.47
C PRO A 458 3.64 39.16 24.92
N SER A 459 3.41 40.38 25.40
CA SER A 459 2.33 41.23 24.90
C SER A 459 2.58 41.48 23.41
N ILE A 460 1.83 40.78 22.57
CA ILE A 460 1.81 40.98 21.12
C ILE A 460 1.37 42.42 20.92
N THR A 461 2.29 43.29 20.49
CA THR A 461 2.00 44.68 20.16
C THR A 461 0.82 44.76 19.16
N THR A 462 0.08 45.87 19.14
CA THR A 462 -0.99 46.11 18.15
C THR A 462 -0.51 45.96 16.70
N SER A 463 0.77 46.26 16.42
CA SER A 463 1.38 46.03 15.10
C SER A 463 1.49 44.54 14.75
N SER A 464 1.76 43.67 15.74
CA SER A 464 1.83 42.22 15.55
C SER A 464 0.46 41.55 15.54
N GLU A 465 -0.57 42.10 16.19
CA GLU A 465 -1.95 41.60 16.08
C GLU A 465 -2.52 41.78 14.66
N GLU A 466 -2.33 42.95 14.07
CA GLU A 466 -2.76 43.22 12.70
C GLU A 466 -2.00 42.34 11.69
N GLU A 467 -0.72 42.08 11.95
CA GLU A 467 0.08 41.16 11.14
C GLU A 467 -0.43 39.72 11.24
N ILE A 468 -0.75 39.24 12.44
CA ILE A 468 -1.39 37.92 12.65
C ILE A 468 -2.72 37.85 11.89
N LYS A 469 -3.60 38.86 12.02
CA LYS A 469 -4.89 38.89 11.30
C LYS A 469 -4.70 38.81 9.78
N ARG A 470 -3.70 39.52 9.24
CA ARG A 470 -3.35 39.46 7.81
C ARG A 470 -2.91 38.06 7.38
N ILE A 471 -2.05 37.41 8.15
CA ILE A 471 -1.58 36.03 7.88
C ILE A 471 -2.75 35.05 7.90
N ILE A 472 -3.66 35.16 8.89
CA ILE A 472 -4.87 34.32 8.96
C ILE A 472 -5.78 34.57 7.76
N ALA A 473 -6.03 35.84 7.40
CA ALA A 473 -6.88 36.20 6.27
C ALA A 473 -6.35 35.65 4.93
N GLN A 474 -5.02 35.63 4.76
CA GLN A 474 -4.35 35.02 3.59
C GLN A 474 -4.39 33.49 3.60
N GLY A 475 -4.56 32.87 4.77
CA GLY A 475 -4.54 31.42 4.97
C GLY A 475 -5.76 30.66 4.49
N GLY A 476 -6.84 31.35 4.11
CA GLY A 476 -8.07 30.72 3.61
C GLY A 476 -8.98 30.19 4.73
N LYS A 477 -9.89 29.27 4.38
CA LYS A 477 -10.88 28.70 5.31
C LYS A 477 -10.56 27.26 5.68
N LYS A 478 -10.99 26.85 6.87
CA LYS A 478 -11.00 25.45 7.30
C LYS A 478 -11.91 24.61 6.40
N ILE A 479 -11.56 23.33 6.26
CA ILE A 479 -12.34 22.33 5.54
C ILE A 479 -13.24 21.58 6.53
N ASP A 480 -14.51 21.40 6.17
CA ASP A 480 -15.41 20.50 6.91
C ASP A 480 -15.14 19.05 6.48
N ILE A 481 -14.50 18.28 7.36
CA ILE A 481 -14.09 16.88 7.12
C ILE A 481 -15.31 15.99 6.82
N HIS A 482 -16.49 16.30 7.37
CA HIS A 482 -17.69 15.50 7.15
C HIS A 482 -18.35 15.75 5.78
N SER A 483 -18.00 16.86 5.13
CA SER A 483 -18.49 17.21 3.80
C SER A 483 -17.65 16.61 2.66
N VAL A 484 -16.40 16.21 2.93
CA VAL A 484 -15.46 15.72 1.90
C VAL A 484 -15.57 14.21 1.76
N LYS A 485 -15.80 13.77 0.53
CA LYS A 485 -15.66 12.37 0.11
C LYS A 485 -14.55 12.27 -0.92
N GLY A 486 -13.79 11.17 -0.89
CA GLY A 486 -12.82 10.87 -1.94
C GLY A 486 -13.50 10.33 -3.19
N ASP A 487 -12.90 10.62 -4.34
CA ASP A 487 -13.30 10.00 -5.60
C ASP A 487 -12.80 8.55 -5.69
N THR A 488 -13.42 7.79 -6.58
CA THR A 488 -12.99 6.44 -6.98
C THR A 488 -12.41 6.50 -8.39
N LYS A 489 -11.52 5.57 -8.75
CA LYS A 489 -11.07 5.47 -10.14
C LYS A 489 -12.25 5.09 -11.02
N ALA A 490 -12.26 5.61 -12.26
CA ALA A 490 -13.23 5.16 -13.24
C ALA A 490 -13.04 3.66 -13.48
N SER A 491 -14.15 2.93 -13.66
CA SER A 491 -14.10 1.52 -14.03
C SER A 491 -13.35 1.35 -15.34
N THR A 492 -12.42 0.39 -15.39
CA THR A 492 -11.68 0.05 -16.61
C THR A 492 -12.30 -1.11 -17.38
N ILE A 493 -13.34 -1.72 -16.81
CA ILE A 493 -14.10 -2.80 -17.41
C ILE A 493 -14.95 -2.23 -18.55
N GLN A 494 -14.85 -2.84 -19.72
CA GLN A 494 -15.60 -2.42 -20.90
C GLN A 494 -17.10 -2.56 -20.67
N ASN A 495 -17.86 -1.53 -21.05
CA ASN A 495 -19.31 -1.62 -21.05
C ASN A 495 -19.76 -2.49 -22.24
N ILE A 496 -20.48 -3.58 -21.94
CA ILE A 496 -21.00 -4.50 -22.95
C ILE A 496 -22.50 -4.31 -23.04
N LYS A 497 -22.98 -4.01 -24.24
CA LYS A 497 -24.41 -3.98 -24.51
C LYS A 497 -24.91 -5.42 -24.59
N ALA A 498 -25.45 -5.89 -23.46
CA ALA A 498 -26.04 -7.22 -23.36
C ALA A 498 -27.19 -7.41 -24.36
N LYS A 499 -27.36 -8.66 -24.82
CA LYS A 499 -28.50 -9.01 -25.66
C LYS A 499 -29.78 -8.93 -24.83
N ALA A 500 -30.86 -8.47 -25.45
CA ALA A 500 -32.17 -8.51 -24.83
C ALA A 500 -32.55 -9.97 -24.53
N LEU A 501 -33.12 -10.22 -23.35
CA LEU A 501 -33.65 -11.53 -23.02
C LEU A 501 -34.82 -11.88 -23.94
N GLU A 502 -34.87 -13.13 -24.36
CA GLU A 502 -36.04 -13.69 -25.05
C GLU A 502 -37.28 -13.59 -24.15
N ASN A 503 -38.43 -13.26 -24.74
CA ASN A 503 -39.70 -13.10 -24.02
C ASN A 503 -40.06 -14.33 -23.16
N GLN A 504 -39.75 -15.54 -23.64
CA GLN A 504 -39.98 -16.78 -22.88
C GLN A 504 -39.12 -16.86 -21.61
N LYS A 505 -37.86 -16.41 -21.66
CA LYS A 505 -36.96 -16.37 -20.50
C LYS A 505 -37.43 -15.30 -19.51
N ILE A 506 -37.85 -14.13 -19.98
CA ILE A 506 -38.45 -13.08 -19.14
C ILE A 506 -39.69 -13.62 -18.42
N ALA A 507 -40.58 -14.32 -19.13
CA ALA A 507 -41.79 -14.89 -18.53
C ALA A 507 -41.46 -15.87 -17.39
N LYS A 508 -40.49 -16.77 -17.58
CA LYS A 508 -40.02 -17.68 -16.53
C LYS A 508 -39.44 -16.95 -15.32
N GLN A 509 -38.70 -15.86 -15.54
CA GLN A 509 -38.15 -15.06 -14.43
C GLN A 509 -39.25 -14.29 -13.70
N ARG A 510 -40.24 -13.74 -14.40
CA ARG A 510 -41.43 -13.12 -13.79
C ARG A 510 -42.21 -14.10 -12.94
N GLU A 511 -42.32 -15.36 -13.36
CA GLU A 511 -42.93 -16.42 -12.54
C GLU A 511 -42.16 -16.63 -11.23
N LYS A 512 -40.81 -16.70 -11.29
CA LYS A 512 -39.97 -16.78 -10.07
C LYS A 512 -40.16 -15.56 -9.16
N VAL A 513 -40.17 -14.35 -9.72
CA VAL A 513 -40.44 -13.11 -8.97
C VAL A 513 -41.82 -13.14 -8.31
N SER A 514 -42.84 -13.61 -9.03
CA SER A 514 -44.19 -13.76 -8.50
C SER A 514 -44.24 -14.78 -7.35
N ALA A 515 -43.53 -15.91 -7.49
CA ALA A 515 -43.42 -16.91 -6.43
C ALA A 515 -42.75 -16.33 -5.17
N ILE A 516 -41.67 -15.55 -5.32
CA ILE A 516 -41.00 -14.88 -4.20
C ILE A 516 -41.94 -13.87 -3.53
N ARG A 517 -42.65 -13.03 -4.31
CA ARG A 517 -43.63 -12.07 -3.79
C ARG A 517 -44.78 -12.76 -3.04
N SER A 518 -45.22 -13.92 -3.53
CA SER A 518 -46.22 -14.74 -2.83
C SER A 518 -45.71 -15.19 -1.47
N ILE A 519 -44.47 -15.68 -1.36
CA ILE A 519 -43.87 -16.03 -0.07
C ILE A 519 -43.72 -14.81 0.84
N ILE A 520 -43.22 -13.68 0.34
CA ILE A 520 -43.11 -12.42 1.11
C ILE A 520 -44.45 -12.02 1.73
N SER A 521 -45.55 -12.16 0.98
CA SER A 521 -46.89 -11.80 1.48
C SER A 521 -47.30 -12.63 2.69
N LYS A 522 -46.98 -13.94 2.68
CA LYS A 522 -47.22 -14.87 3.80
C LYS A 522 -46.41 -14.54 5.05
N LEU A 523 -45.27 -13.85 4.93
CA LEU A 523 -44.44 -13.45 6.09
C LEU A 523 -45.13 -12.41 6.99
N SER A 524 -46.26 -11.86 6.56
CA SER A 524 -47.10 -11.00 7.40
C SER A 524 -47.85 -11.80 8.47
N ASP A 525 -47.98 -13.12 8.31
CA ASP A 525 -48.51 -14.02 9.32
C ASP A 525 -47.39 -14.43 10.30
N PRO A 526 -47.47 -14.07 11.60
CA PRO A 526 -46.46 -14.45 12.59
C PRO A 526 -46.34 -15.97 12.75
N ASN A 527 -47.37 -16.74 12.42
CA ASN A 527 -47.37 -18.21 12.54
C ASN A 527 -46.80 -18.92 11.31
N TYR A 528 -46.54 -18.20 10.21
CA TYR A 528 -46.00 -18.81 9.00
C TYR A 528 -44.61 -19.39 9.25
N LYS A 529 -44.38 -20.60 8.74
CA LYS A 529 -43.11 -21.31 8.77
C LYS A 529 -42.71 -21.70 7.35
N PHE A 530 -41.45 -21.42 7.01
CA PHE A 530 -40.88 -21.88 5.75
C PHE A 530 -40.83 -23.40 5.70
N ASN A 531 -41.06 -23.98 4.52
CA ASN A 531 -40.78 -25.38 4.21
C ASN A 531 -40.00 -25.47 2.88
N ALA A 532 -39.51 -26.65 2.53
CA ALA A 532 -38.71 -26.85 1.33
C ALA A 532 -39.50 -26.55 0.04
N ASP A 533 -40.80 -26.85 0.02
CA ASP A 533 -41.66 -26.64 -1.15
C ASP A 533 -41.94 -25.16 -1.42
N ASP A 534 -41.99 -24.32 -0.38
CA ASP A 534 -42.08 -22.87 -0.53
C ASP A 534 -40.84 -22.32 -1.27
N LEU A 535 -39.65 -22.84 -0.94
CA LEU A 535 -38.38 -22.39 -1.51
C LEU A 535 -38.12 -22.99 -2.90
N ALA A 536 -38.55 -24.23 -3.15
CA ALA A 536 -38.38 -24.94 -4.42
C ALA A 536 -39.06 -24.24 -5.62
N ARG A 537 -40.05 -23.38 -5.36
CA ARG A 537 -40.79 -22.63 -6.39
C ARG A 537 -39.92 -21.60 -7.12
N PHE A 538 -38.87 -21.10 -6.49
CA PHE A 538 -37.99 -20.10 -7.09
C PHE A 538 -36.50 -20.44 -6.98
N TYR A 539 -36.11 -21.34 -6.07
CA TYR A 539 -34.74 -21.82 -5.92
C TYR A 539 -34.53 -23.07 -6.79
N GLN A 540 -33.90 -22.89 -7.95
CA GLN A 540 -33.62 -23.97 -8.91
C GLN A 540 -32.19 -23.83 -9.46
N PRO A 541 -31.16 -24.30 -8.72
CA PRO A 541 -29.79 -24.29 -9.22
C PRO A 541 -29.65 -25.32 -10.34
N GLU A 542 -29.22 -24.86 -11.52
CA GLU A 542 -29.05 -25.72 -12.69
C GLU A 542 -27.89 -26.72 -12.52
N GLY A 543 -28.05 -27.93 -13.07
CA GLY A 543 -26.97 -28.94 -13.15
C GLY A 543 -26.57 -29.58 -11.82
N LYS A 544 -27.48 -29.60 -10.83
CA LYS A 544 -27.24 -30.18 -9.50
C LYS A 544 -28.17 -31.35 -9.23
N ASP A 545 -27.69 -32.28 -8.40
CA ASP A 545 -28.44 -33.45 -7.96
C ASP A 545 -29.72 -33.03 -7.21
N PRO A 546 -30.92 -33.45 -7.65
CA PRO A 546 -32.18 -33.11 -7.01
C PRO A 546 -32.24 -33.44 -5.50
N GLU A 547 -31.59 -34.51 -5.06
CA GLU A 547 -31.56 -34.88 -3.63
C GLU A 547 -30.72 -33.90 -2.81
N VAL A 548 -29.58 -33.48 -3.37
CA VAL A 548 -28.72 -32.46 -2.75
C VAL A 548 -29.46 -31.13 -2.65
N ILE A 549 -30.19 -30.74 -3.70
CA ILE A 549 -31.01 -29.52 -3.71
C ILE A 549 -32.08 -29.62 -2.62
N ARG A 550 -32.84 -30.73 -2.57
CA ARG A 550 -33.91 -30.91 -1.58
C ARG A 550 -33.39 -30.76 -0.15
N ARG A 551 -32.28 -31.42 0.18
CA ARG A 551 -31.64 -31.33 1.50
C ARG A 551 -31.24 -29.88 1.86
N VAL A 552 -30.77 -29.12 0.89
CA VAL A 552 -30.39 -27.72 1.10
C VAL A 552 -31.60 -26.85 1.33
N LEU A 553 -32.69 -27.05 0.57
CA LEU A 553 -33.95 -26.34 0.78
C LEU A 553 -34.55 -26.62 2.16
N GLU A 554 -34.47 -27.86 2.64
CA GLU A 554 -34.91 -28.23 3.99
C GLU A 554 -34.07 -27.53 5.07
N ASN A 555 -32.75 -27.51 4.92
CA ASN A 555 -31.86 -26.82 5.85
C ASN A 555 -32.05 -25.29 5.80
N MET A 556 -32.27 -24.73 4.61
CA MET A 556 -32.55 -23.31 4.42
C MET A 556 -33.88 -22.92 5.07
N ALA A 557 -34.92 -23.74 4.93
CA ALA A 557 -36.20 -23.53 5.61
C ALA A 557 -36.04 -23.59 7.14
N LYS A 558 -35.29 -24.56 7.67
CA LYS A 558 -34.98 -24.64 9.11
C LYS A 558 -34.23 -23.38 9.60
N TYR A 559 -33.23 -22.92 8.85
CA TYR A 559 -32.47 -21.72 9.16
C TYR A 559 -33.36 -20.46 9.18
N LEU A 560 -34.19 -20.27 8.15
CA LEU A 560 -35.15 -19.16 8.10
C LEU A 560 -36.21 -19.22 9.22
N ASN A 561 -36.48 -20.41 9.76
CA ASN A 561 -37.33 -20.62 10.93
C ASN A 561 -36.57 -20.52 12.28
N GLY A 562 -35.32 -20.04 12.28
CA GLY A 562 -34.54 -19.76 13.49
C GLY A 562 -33.62 -20.89 13.96
N ALA A 563 -33.41 -21.95 13.17
CA ALA A 563 -32.38 -22.94 13.48
C ALA A 563 -30.98 -22.33 13.33
N LYS A 564 -30.04 -22.71 14.20
CA LYS A 564 -28.65 -22.26 14.08
C LYS A 564 -27.94 -23.12 13.04
N LEU A 565 -27.02 -22.52 12.30
CA LEU A 565 -26.27 -23.25 11.26
C LEU A 565 -25.50 -24.45 11.80
N LYS A 566 -24.94 -24.33 13.01
CA LYS A 566 -24.27 -25.45 13.68
C LYS A 566 -25.19 -26.65 13.90
N ASP A 567 -26.48 -26.41 14.15
CA ASP A 567 -27.49 -27.45 14.37
C ASP A 567 -27.90 -28.13 13.04
N LEU A 568 -27.53 -27.51 11.92
CA LEU A 568 -27.74 -28.03 10.56
C LEU A 568 -26.48 -28.71 9.99
N ASN A 569 -25.45 -28.94 10.83
CA ASN A 569 -24.12 -29.38 10.42
C ASN A 569 -23.53 -28.48 9.31
N TRP A 570 -23.83 -27.19 9.36
CA TRP A 570 -23.39 -26.21 8.38
C TRP A 570 -22.44 -25.20 9.01
N SER A 571 -21.28 -25.03 8.39
CA SER A 571 -20.36 -23.93 8.69
C SER A 571 -20.59 -22.83 7.67
N SER A 572 -21.03 -21.65 8.10
CA SER A 572 -21.17 -20.48 7.19
C SER A 572 -19.93 -19.61 7.25
N ALA A 573 -19.51 -19.13 6.08
CA ALA A 573 -18.40 -18.22 5.84
C ALA A 573 -18.39 -16.91 6.67
N PHE A 574 -19.42 -16.66 7.46
CA PHE A 574 -19.59 -15.44 8.23
C PHE A 574 -19.98 -15.78 9.67
N PRO A 575 -19.51 -15.02 10.67
CA PRO A 575 -20.04 -15.13 12.03
C PRO A 575 -21.49 -14.67 12.01
N ILE A 576 -22.39 -15.60 11.76
CA ILE A 576 -23.82 -15.35 11.84
C ILE A 576 -24.15 -15.20 13.31
N ASN A 577 -24.90 -14.15 13.62
CA ASN A 577 -25.30 -13.91 14.98
C ASN A 577 -26.28 -15.01 15.40
N ASP A 578 -25.79 -15.99 16.17
CA ASP A 578 -26.59 -17.05 16.82
C ASP A 578 -27.72 -16.51 17.72
N SER A 579 -27.80 -15.18 17.91
CA SER A 579 -28.87 -14.47 18.62
C SER A 579 -30.02 -14.00 17.71
N LEU A 580 -30.02 -14.28 16.40
CA LEU A 580 -31.13 -13.94 15.52
C LEU A 580 -32.33 -14.84 15.85
N THR A 581 -33.49 -14.22 16.03
CA THR A 581 -34.76 -14.93 16.22
C THR A 581 -35.34 -15.33 14.85
N ALA A 582 -36.29 -16.28 14.83
CA ALA A 582 -37.01 -16.62 13.60
C ALA A 582 -37.65 -15.38 12.94
N GLU A 583 -38.15 -14.44 13.74
CA GLU A 583 -38.70 -13.17 13.24
C GLU A 583 -37.63 -12.25 12.64
N ASP A 584 -36.42 -12.21 13.20
CA ASP A 584 -35.32 -11.48 12.59
C ASP A 584 -34.93 -12.09 11.24
N HIS A 585 -34.89 -13.43 11.13
CA HIS A 585 -34.63 -14.12 9.86
C HIS A 585 -35.71 -13.81 8.81
N LYS A 586 -37.00 -13.88 9.17
CA LYS A 586 -38.11 -13.50 8.29
C LYS A 586 -37.98 -12.05 7.81
N ARG A 587 -37.70 -11.12 8.73
CA ARG A 587 -37.54 -9.69 8.42
C ARG A 587 -36.37 -9.44 7.47
N ILE A 588 -35.22 -10.07 7.71
CA ILE A 588 -34.03 -9.96 6.87
C ILE A 588 -34.32 -10.54 5.48
N PHE A 589 -34.89 -11.75 5.41
CA PHE A 589 -35.25 -12.39 4.15
C PHE A 589 -36.22 -11.54 3.34
N LYS A 590 -37.27 -11.01 3.97
CA LYS A 590 -38.24 -10.10 3.35
C LYS A 590 -37.54 -8.87 2.75
N ALA A 591 -36.77 -8.16 3.57
CA ALA A 591 -36.10 -6.93 3.15
C ALA A 591 -35.11 -7.17 1.99
N GLN A 592 -34.32 -8.26 2.05
CA GLN A 592 -33.37 -8.61 1.00
C GLN A 592 -34.06 -9.00 -0.31
N MET A 593 -35.12 -9.80 -0.24
CA MET A 593 -35.87 -10.19 -1.43
C MET A 593 -36.60 -8.99 -2.04
N GLU A 594 -37.25 -8.14 -1.24
CA GLU A 594 -37.88 -6.90 -1.73
C GLU A 594 -36.87 -6.00 -2.44
N ALA A 595 -35.71 -5.75 -1.82
CA ALA A 595 -34.63 -4.95 -2.42
C ALA A 595 -34.09 -5.58 -3.72
N THR A 596 -33.94 -6.91 -3.76
CA THR A 596 -33.46 -7.61 -4.97
C THR A 596 -34.48 -7.50 -6.11
N LEU A 597 -35.78 -7.48 -5.80
CA LEU A 597 -36.85 -7.50 -6.78
C LEU A 597 -37.33 -6.12 -7.25
N GLU A 598 -36.93 -5.04 -6.57
CA GLU A 598 -37.37 -3.67 -6.85
C GLU A 598 -37.12 -3.27 -8.32
N ASN A 599 -35.94 -3.61 -8.85
CA ASN A 599 -35.50 -3.22 -10.19
C ASN A 599 -35.48 -4.39 -11.19
N ALA A 600 -36.26 -5.44 -10.95
CA ALA A 600 -36.24 -6.67 -11.76
C ALA A 600 -36.44 -6.42 -13.28
N GLU A 601 -37.37 -5.54 -13.65
CA GLU A 601 -37.64 -5.21 -15.05
C GLU A 601 -36.49 -4.45 -15.72
N GLU A 602 -35.74 -3.64 -14.97
CA GLU A 602 -34.54 -2.98 -15.47
C GLU A 602 -33.43 -4.01 -15.74
N TYR A 603 -33.25 -4.97 -14.82
CA TYR A 603 -32.27 -6.04 -15.00
C TYR A 603 -32.59 -6.96 -16.19
N TYR A 604 -33.86 -7.26 -16.44
CA TYR A 604 -34.26 -8.01 -17.64
C TYR A 604 -33.90 -7.29 -18.93
N LYS A 605 -34.08 -5.96 -18.98
CA LYS A 605 -33.66 -5.14 -20.13
C LYS A 605 -32.15 -5.13 -20.34
N LYS A 606 -31.38 -5.37 -19.27
CA LYS A 606 -29.91 -5.52 -19.30
C LYS A 606 -29.44 -6.95 -19.55
N GLY A 607 -30.31 -7.89 -19.93
CA GLY A 607 -29.90 -9.27 -20.21
C GLY A 607 -29.70 -10.13 -18.95
N MET A 608 -30.10 -9.65 -17.77
CA MET A 608 -29.80 -10.28 -16.48
C MET A 608 -30.98 -11.07 -15.92
N VAL A 609 -30.68 -12.15 -15.20
CA VAL A 609 -31.64 -13.08 -14.59
C VAL A 609 -31.27 -13.34 -13.14
N LEU A 610 -32.24 -13.81 -12.34
CA LEU A 610 -31.96 -14.24 -10.98
C LEU A 610 -31.11 -15.52 -11.00
N ASN A 611 -29.99 -15.49 -10.30
CA ASN A 611 -29.02 -16.57 -10.18
C ASN A 611 -28.73 -16.88 -8.70
N TRP A 612 -28.79 -18.16 -8.35
CA TRP A 612 -28.42 -18.69 -7.04
C TRP A 612 -27.08 -19.41 -7.17
N ALA A 613 -25.99 -18.62 -7.10
CA ALA A 613 -24.64 -19.08 -7.39
C ALA A 613 -24.08 -20.10 -6.38
N VAL A 614 -24.60 -20.13 -5.16
CA VAL A 614 -24.10 -20.98 -4.07
C VAL A 614 -25.23 -21.77 -3.43
N ILE A 615 -24.97 -23.07 -3.24
CA ILE A 615 -25.80 -23.97 -2.43
C ILE A 615 -25.42 -23.75 -0.97
N ASP A 616 -25.91 -22.66 -0.38
CA ASP A 616 -25.65 -22.31 1.02
C ASP A 616 -26.96 -21.88 1.73
N PRO A 617 -27.46 -22.65 2.71
CA PRO A 617 -28.65 -22.29 3.48
C PRO A 617 -28.48 -20.98 4.26
N SER A 618 -27.24 -20.51 4.48
CA SER A 618 -26.95 -19.22 5.10
C SER A 618 -27.09 -18.02 4.16
N ASN A 619 -27.16 -18.27 2.85
CA ASN A 619 -27.33 -17.29 1.79
C ASN A 619 -28.56 -17.60 0.91
N PRO A 620 -29.79 -17.38 1.43
CA PRO A 620 -31.03 -17.76 0.74
C PRO A 620 -31.46 -16.83 -0.40
N TYR A 621 -30.69 -15.78 -0.69
CA TYR A 621 -31.07 -14.72 -1.63
C TYR A 621 -30.38 -14.87 -2.98
N PRO A 622 -31.09 -14.60 -4.11
CA PRO A 622 -30.48 -14.58 -5.43
C PRO A 622 -29.58 -13.36 -5.62
N THR A 623 -28.75 -13.45 -6.64
CA THR A 623 -28.06 -12.31 -7.25
C THR A 623 -28.54 -12.12 -8.69
N TRP A 624 -28.37 -10.92 -9.24
CA TRP A 624 -28.60 -10.70 -10.66
C TRP A 624 -27.32 -11.03 -11.44
N GLY A 625 -27.42 -11.94 -12.41
CA GLY A 625 -26.32 -12.31 -13.29
C GLY A 625 -26.75 -12.30 -14.76
N PHE A 626 -25.81 -12.15 -15.68
CA PHE A 626 -26.12 -12.22 -17.12
C PHE A 626 -26.54 -13.64 -17.50
N ALA A 627 -27.61 -13.75 -18.31
CA ALA A 627 -28.08 -15.05 -18.78
C ALA A 627 -27.10 -15.70 -19.78
N ASP A 628 -26.40 -14.88 -20.57
CA ASP A 628 -25.30 -15.32 -21.43
C ASP A 628 -23.98 -14.85 -20.79
N PRO A 629 -23.04 -15.76 -20.46
CA PRO A 629 -21.71 -15.40 -20.00
C PRO A 629 -20.95 -14.44 -20.94
N ASN A 630 -21.31 -14.41 -22.23
CA ASN A 630 -20.70 -13.48 -23.20
C ASN A 630 -21.13 -12.04 -23.03
N ASP A 631 -22.29 -11.81 -22.43
CA ASP A 631 -22.80 -10.48 -22.10
C ASP A 631 -22.22 -9.96 -20.78
N ASN A 632 -21.53 -10.82 -20.01
CA ASN A 632 -20.90 -10.43 -18.74
C ASN A 632 -19.60 -9.64 -18.98
N PRO A 633 -19.57 -8.33 -18.69
CA PRO A 633 -18.40 -7.49 -18.93
C PRO A 633 -17.17 -7.92 -18.12
N VAL A 634 -17.36 -8.50 -16.94
CA VAL A 634 -16.26 -9.02 -16.11
C VAL A 634 -15.60 -10.23 -16.76
N TYR A 635 -16.40 -11.18 -17.29
CA TYR A 635 -15.87 -12.36 -17.96
C TYR A 635 -15.15 -12.00 -19.25
N GLN A 636 -15.70 -11.06 -20.04
CA GLN A 636 -15.03 -10.60 -21.25
C GLN A 636 -13.73 -9.86 -20.94
N ASN A 637 -13.71 -9.04 -19.89
CA ASN A 637 -12.49 -8.41 -19.42
C ASN A 637 -11.44 -9.46 -18.98
N GLN A 638 -11.85 -10.49 -18.25
CA GLN A 638 -10.95 -11.57 -17.84
C GLN A 638 -10.40 -12.35 -19.05
N LYS A 639 -11.23 -12.65 -20.06
CA LYS A 639 -10.79 -13.25 -21.33
C LYS A 639 -9.72 -12.40 -22.02
N LYS A 640 -9.95 -11.09 -22.08
CA LYS A 640 -8.98 -10.12 -22.64
C LYS A 640 -7.66 -10.13 -21.87
N ILE A 641 -7.72 -10.07 -20.53
CA ILE A 641 -6.54 -10.09 -19.66
C ILE A 641 -5.76 -11.40 -19.85
N ASN A 642 -6.44 -12.55 -19.87
CA ASN A 642 -5.79 -13.86 -20.00
C ASN A 642 -5.12 -14.08 -21.36
N LYS A 643 -5.63 -13.46 -22.43
CA LYS A 643 -4.97 -13.43 -23.74
C LYS A 643 -3.72 -12.55 -23.80
N ALA A 644 -3.61 -11.55 -22.92
CA ALA A 644 -2.48 -10.61 -22.89
C ALA A 644 -1.29 -11.10 -22.05
N ARG A 645 -1.40 -12.27 -21.40
CA ARG A 645 -0.34 -12.82 -20.54
C ARG A 645 0.85 -13.33 -21.34
N ALA A 646 2.01 -13.38 -20.69
CA ALA A 646 3.20 -14.09 -21.17
C ALA A 646 2.91 -15.59 -21.39
N PHE A 647 2.01 -16.17 -20.58
CA PHE A 647 1.38 -17.46 -20.82
C PHE A 647 -0.05 -17.23 -21.26
N ALA A 648 -0.24 -16.82 -22.51
CA ALA A 648 -1.55 -16.46 -23.03
C ALA A 648 -2.45 -17.70 -23.07
N TYR A 649 -3.72 -17.53 -22.71
CA TYR A 649 -4.70 -18.60 -22.88
C TYR A 649 -6.10 -18.12 -23.22
N ASP A 650 -6.78 -18.93 -24.03
CA ASP A 650 -8.17 -18.77 -24.40
C ASP A 650 -8.99 -20.07 -24.17
N GLY A 651 -10.21 -20.12 -24.70
CA GLY A 651 -11.11 -21.27 -24.56
C GLY A 651 -11.95 -21.26 -23.28
N LYS A 652 -12.45 -22.43 -22.87
CA LYS A 652 -13.50 -22.60 -21.84
C LYS A 652 -13.14 -21.98 -20.48
N ASN A 653 -11.87 -21.99 -20.08
CA ASN A 653 -11.43 -21.50 -18.78
C ASN A 653 -10.93 -20.04 -18.82
N SER A 654 -10.98 -19.37 -19.98
CA SER A 654 -10.44 -18.03 -20.16
C SER A 654 -11.22 -16.92 -19.44
N GLU A 655 -12.43 -17.21 -18.97
CA GLU A 655 -13.23 -16.31 -18.12
C GLU A 655 -12.87 -16.33 -16.64
N TYR A 656 -11.94 -17.21 -16.24
CA TYR A 656 -11.48 -17.34 -14.86
C TYR A 656 -9.98 -17.06 -14.74
N GLY A 657 -9.56 -16.63 -13.55
CA GLY A 657 -8.15 -16.57 -13.17
C GLY A 657 -7.63 -17.93 -12.70
N ARG A 658 -6.33 -18.01 -12.41
CA ARG A 658 -5.70 -19.19 -11.79
C ARG A 658 -6.16 -19.38 -10.34
N THR A 659 -6.26 -20.63 -9.89
CA THR A 659 -6.51 -20.92 -8.48
C THR A 659 -5.24 -20.75 -7.64
N GLY A 660 -5.37 -20.68 -6.31
CA GLY A 660 -4.21 -20.61 -5.42
C GLY A 660 -3.27 -21.83 -5.57
N GLY A 661 -3.82 -23.01 -5.82
CA GLY A 661 -3.02 -24.20 -6.12
C GLY A 661 -2.23 -24.07 -7.42
N ASP A 662 -2.85 -23.50 -8.46
CA ASP A 662 -2.19 -23.26 -9.76
C ASP A 662 -1.08 -22.20 -9.63
N LEU A 663 -1.34 -21.13 -8.88
CA LEU A 663 -0.37 -20.08 -8.58
C LEU A 663 0.89 -20.63 -7.91
N GLY A 664 0.73 -21.38 -6.83
CA GLY A 664 1.87 -21.96 -6.09
C GLY A 664 2.64 -23.03 -6.87
N ALA A 665 1.96 -23.78 -7.74
CA ALA A 665 2.56 -24.82 -8.56
C ALA A 665 3.16 -24.32 -9.88
N GLY A 666 2.95 -23.04 -10.23
CA GLY A 666 3.33 -22.49 -11.54
C GLY A 666 2.55 -23.13 -12.70
N LYS A 667 1.28 -23.48 -12.50
CA LYS A 667 0.41 -24.02 -13.55
C LYS A 667 -0.31 -22.90 -14.29
N TYR A 668 -0.37 -23.01 -15.61
CA TYR A 668 -1.03 -22.05 -16.48
C TYR A 668 -2.10 -22.76 -17.29
N PRO A 669 -3.38 -22.33 -17.25
CA PRO A 669 -4.44 -22.97 -18.02
C PRO A 669 -4.12 -23.01 -19.51
N GLY A 670 -4.38 -24.14 -20.17
CA GLY A 670 -4.08 -24.30 -21.60
C GLY A 670 -2.59 -24.50 -21.92
N TRP A 671 -1.74 -24.69 -20.91
CA TRP A 671 -0.32 -25.01 -21.06
C TRP A 671 0.03 -26.27 -20.28
N LYS A 672 0.81 -27.16 -20.91
CA LYS A 672 1.36 -28.35 -20.29
C LYS A 672 2.82 -28.10 -19.91
N ASP A 673 3.18 -28.35 -18.66
CA ASP A 673 4.56 -28.27 -18.18
C ASP A 673 5.25 -29.65 -18.16
N THR A 674 6.56 -29.66 -18.34
CA THR A 674 7.41 -30.86 -18.25
C THR A 674 8.76 -30.48 -17.65
N VAL A 675 9.19 -31.21 -16.63
CA VAL A 675 10.50 -31.01 -15.99
C VAL A 675 11.61 -31.43 -16.95
N LEU A 676 12.61 -30.57 -17.14
CA LEU A 676 13.80 -30.85 -17.93
C LEU A 676 14.88 -31.48 -17.04
N THR A 677 15.38 -32.66 -17.44
CA THR A 677 16.36 -33.45 -16.67
C THR A 677 17.75 -33.48 -17.30
N ASP A 678 17.99 -32.65 -18.32
CA ASP A 678 19.30 -32.50 -18.94
C ASP A 678 20.35 -32.06 -17.91
N ARG A 679 21.55 -32.66 -17.97
CA ARG A 679 22.67 -32.38 -17.07
C ARG A 679 23.04 -30.89 -17.03
N LYS A 680 22.81 -30.13 -18.11
CA LYS A 680 23.07 -28.67 -18.13
C LYS A 680 22.21 -27.87 -17.14
N TYR A 681 21.07 -28.43 -16.71
CA TYR A 681 20.18 -27.86 -15.69
C TYR A 681 20.40 -28.45 -14.29
N GLY A 682 21.34 -29.40 -14.13
CA GLY A 682 21.63 -30.08 -12.86
C GLY A 682 20.94 -31.44 -12.71
N SER A 683 21.11 -32.05 -11.54
CA SER A 683 20.58 -33.40 -11.24
C SER A 683 19.05 -33.39 -11.11
N SER A 684 18.39 -34.49 -11.48
CA SER A 684 16.93 -34.66 -11.31
C SER A 684 16.48 -34.29 -9.89
N LYS A 685 15.51 -33.37 -9.81
CA LYS A 685 14.93 -32.88 -8.56
C LYS A 685 13.56 -33.47 -8.36
N ARG A 686 13.07 -33.39 -7.12
CA ARG A 686 11.66 -33.62 -6.80
C ARG A 686 11.14 -32.40 -6.05
N VAL A 687 9.94 -31.97 -6.43
CA VAL A 687 9.13 -31.09 -5.59
C VAL A 687 8.56 -31.93 -4.45
N THR A 688 8.90 -31.56 -3.22
CA THR A 688 8.31 -32.13 -2.01
C THR A 688 7.26 -31.17 -1.45
N GLN A 689 6.25 -31.73 -0.80
CA GLN A 689 5.18 -30.96 -0.19
C GLN A 689 5.18 -31.14 1.33
N ALA A 690 4.99 -30.04 2.05
CA ALA A 690 4.67 -30.05 3.48
C ALA A 690 3.40 -29.21 3.67
N GLY A 691 2.27 -29.89 3.90
CA GLY A 691 0.95 -29.31 3.65
C GLY A 691 0.82 -28.91 2.17
N ASN A 692 0.21 -27.76 1.91
CA ASN A 692 0.10 -27.18 0.56
C ASN A 692 1.34 -26.40 0.10
N ARG A 693 2.39 -26.29 0.92
CA ARG A 693 3.63 -25.59 0.56
C ARG A 693 4.55 -26.50 -0.23
N GLN A 694 5.13 -25.97 -1.30
CA GLN A 694 6.08 -26.68 -2.16
C GLN A 694 7.53 -26.30 -1.85
N PHE A 695 8.40 -27.30 -1.80
CA PHE A 695 9.85 -27.17 -1.63
C PHE A 695 10.59 -27.94 -2.73
N ILE A 696 11.74 -27.43 -3.16
CA ILE A 696 12.57 -28.07 -4.20
C ILE A 696 13.76 -28.76 -3.54
N THR A 697 13.88 -30.07 -3.74
CA THR A 697 14.98 -30.88 -3.18
C THR A 697 16.33 -30.62 -3.86
N GLY A 698 17.42 -31.16 -3.30
CA GLY A 698 18.78 -30.99 -3.86
C GLY A 698 19.29 -29.54 -3.72
N ASP A 699 19.84 -28.98 -4.81
CA ASP A 699 20.26 -27.56 -4.84
C ASP A 699 19.11 -26.54 -4.85
N GLY A 700 17.84 -26.97 -4.86
CA GLY A 700 16.70 -26.07 -4.79
C GLY A 700 16.31 -25.36 -6.09
N ILE A 701 16.81 -25.81 -7.24
CA ILE A 701 16.45 -25.29 -8.57
C ILE A 701 15.87 -26.40 -9.45
N GLU A 702 14.75 -26.15 -10.11
CA GLU A 702 14.12 -27.02 -11.12
C GLU A 702 13.87 -26.24 -12.41
N VAL A 703 14.02 -26.85 -13.59
CA VAL A 703 13.73 -26.18 -14.87
C VAL A 703 12.57 -26.89 -15.56
N ARG A 704 11.58 -26.12 -16.01
CA ARG A 704 10.39 -26.65 -16.70
C ARG A 704 10.25 -26.05 -18.09
N LYS A 705 9.80 -26.87 -19.02
CA LYS A 705 9.35 -26.47 -20.35
C LYS A 705 7.82 -26.44 -20.38
N TYR A 706 7.25 -25.39 -20.94
CA TYR A 706 5.82 -25.21 -21.15
C TYR A 706 5.48 -25.24 -22.63
N THR A 707 4.49 -26.05 -22.99
CA THR A 707 3.97 -26.19 -24.36
C THR A 707 2.46 -25.99 -24.37
N ALA A 708 1.96 -25.15 -25.29
CA ALA A 708 0.55 -24.85 -25.40
C ALA A 708 -0.28 -26.09 -25.81
N GLU A 709 -1.42 -26.28 -25.17
CA GLU A 709 -2.33 -27.39 -25.47
C GLU A 709 -3.13 -27.14 -26.75
N ARG A 710 -3.69 -28.21 -27.34
CA ARG A 710 -4.48 -28.11 -28.60
C ARG A 710 -5.70 -27.20 -28.49
N GLY A 711 -6.25 -26.99 -27.29
CA GLY A 711 -7.40 -26.11 -27.07
C GLY A 711 -7.06 -24.65 -26.80
N ASN A 712 -5.77 -24.27 -26.79
CA ASN A 712 -5.30 -22.93 -26.48
C ASN A 712 -4.69 -22.27 -27.72
N GLU A 713 -5.49 -21.51 -28.49
CA GLU A 713 -5.01 -20.92 -29.74
C GLU A 713 -4.07 -19.75 -29.49
N ALA A 714 -4.43 -18.89 -28.54
CA ALA A 714 -3.60 -17.77 -28.10
C ALA A 714 -2.20 -18.23 -27.65
N GLY A 715 -2.11 -19.34 -26.89
CA GLY A 715 -0.83 -19.89 -26.45
C GLY A 715 -0.02 -20.52 -27.57
N ARG A 716 -0.65 -21.15 -28.57
CA ARG A 716 0.07 -21.71 -29.73
C ARG A 716 0.66 -20.65 -30.65
N ALA A 717 0.23 -19.40 -30.55
CA ALA A 717 0.87 -18.28 -31.23
C ALA A 717 2.19 -17.85 -30.54
N GLN A 718 2.49 -18.40 -29.37
CA GLN A 718 3.72 -18.15 -28.60
C GLN A 718 4.65 -19.37 -28.71
N PRO A 719 5.98 -19.18 -28.71
CA PRO A 719 6.92 -20.29 -28.65
C PRO A 719 6.84 -21.01 -27.29
N ASP A 720 7.33 -22.25 -27.25
CA ASP A 720 7.54 -22.96 -25.99
C ASP A 720 8.37 -22.11 -25.02
N GLN A 721 7.98 -22.07 -23.75
CA GLN A 721 8.65 -21.28 -22.72
C GLN A 721 9.47 -22.19 -21.81
N ILE A 722 10.67 -21.75 -21.41
CA ILE A 722 11.49 -22.45 -20.44
C ILE A 722 11.67 -21.57 -19.20
N VAL A 723 11.27 -22.09 -18.04
CA VAL A 723 11.23 -21.36 -16.77
C VAL A 723 12.06 -22.09 -15.73
N ALA A 724 12.95 -21.36 -15.06
CA ALA A 724 13.65 -21.85 -13.88
C ALA A 724 12.81 -21.56 -12.63
N PHE A 725 12.62 -22.57 -11.79
CA PHE A 725 11.98 -22.52 -10.48
C PHE A 725 13.06 -22.57 -9.41
N MET A 726 13.06 -21.60 -8.51
CA MET A 726 14.01 -21.48 -7.40
C MET A 726 13.27 -21.45 -6.06
N ASP A 727 13.69 -22.28 -5.12
CA ASP A 727 13.26 -22.21 -3.72
C ASP A 727 14.21 -21.30 -2.93
N ALA A 728 13.77 -20.09 -2.59
CA ALA A 728 14.58 -19.11 -1.88
C ALA A 728 14.96 -19.58 -0.46
N SER A 729 14.23 -20.53 0.13
CA SER A 729 14.60 -21.10 1.43
C SER A 729 15.84 -22.01 1.36
N ASN A 730 16.31 -22.35 0.16
CA ASN A 730 17.53 -23.13 -0.06
C ASN A 730 18.71 -22.20 -0.41
N PRO A 731 19.72 -22.04 0.48
CA PRO A 731 20.87 -21.17 0.23
C PRO A 731 21.69 -21.57 -1.01
N THR A 732 21.67 -22.85 -1.37
CA THR A 732 22.37 -23.33 -2.58
C THR A 732 21.71 -22.78 -3.84
N ALA A 733 20.38 -22.65 -3.84
CA ALA A 733 19.62 -22.14 -4.97
C ALA A 733 19.93 -20.65 -5.18
N VAL A 734 19.87 -19.87 -4.09
CA VAL A 734 20.20 -18.44 -4.04
C VAL A 734 21.58 -18.17 -4.64
N ASN A 735 22.57 -18.99 -4.31
CA ASN A 735 23.95 -18.81 -4.79
C ASN A 735 24.17 -19.27 -6.25
N LYS A 736 23.32 -20.15 -6.80
CA LYS A 736 23.55 -20.76 -8.12
C LYS A 736 22.67 -20.23 -9.24
N ILE A 737 21.54 -19.60 -8.92
CA ILE A 737 20.52 -19.27 -9.91
C ILE A 737 21.06 -18.37 -11.04
N ILE A 738 21.82 -17.34 -10.71
CA ILE A 738 22.36 -16.40 -11.70
C ILE A 738 23.32 -17.09 -12.67
N ASP A 739 24.19 -17.96 -12.16
CA ASP A 739 25.11 -18.74 -13.00
C ASP A 739 24.36 -19.70 -13.92
N LEU A 740 23.28 -20.32 -13.43
CA LEU A 740 22.44 -21.21 -14.23
C LEU A 740 21.75 -20.44 -15.37
N LEU A 741 21.18 -19.26 -15.06
CA LEU A 741 20.50 -18.42 -16.06
C LEU A 741 21.49 -17.87 -17.11
N ARG A 742 22.71 -17.49 -16.71
CA ARG A 742 23.76 -17.02 -17.64
C ARG A 742 24.25 -18.11 -18.59
N LYS A 743 24.36 -19.35 -18.11
CA LYS A 743 24.83 -20.49 -18.91
C LYS A 743 23.77 -21.07 -19.85
N ASN A 744 22.48 -20.79 -19.60
CA ASN A 744 21.36 -21.36 -20.34
C ASN A 744 20.44 -20.23 -20.81
N THR A 745 20.81 -19.57 -21.92
CA THR A 745 20.12 -18.40 -22.46
C THR A 745 18.73 -18.69 -23.02
N GLU A 746 18.39 -19.97 -23.21
CA GLU A 746 17.04 -20.40 -23.60
C GLU A 746 16.01 -20.30 -22.46
N ILE A 747 16.46 -20.12 -21.22
CA ILE A 747 15.57 -19.89 -20.07
C ILE A 747 15.13 -18.42 -20.12
N THR A 748 13.83 -18.19 -20.32
CA THR A 748 13.23 -16.85 -20.45
C THR A 748 12.43 -16.44 -19.22
N GLY A 749 12.12 -17.37 -18.33
CA GLY A 749 11.37 -17.10 -17.10
C GLY A 749 12.09 -17.51 -15.82
N LEU A 750 11.87 -16.75 -14.76
CA LEU A 750 12.28 -17.08 -13.40
C LEU A 750 11.09 -17.07 -12.43
N PHE A 751 10.91 -18.15 -11.69
CA PHE A 751 9.92 -18.30 -10.63
C PHE A 751 10.64 -18.51 -9.30
N ILE A 752 10.45 -17.62 -8.34
CA ILE A 752 11.06 -17.69 -7.01
C ILE A 752 9.96 -17.88 -5.98
N SER A 753 10.00 -18.98 -5.23
CA SER A 753 9.11 -19.25 -4.11
C SER A 753 9.81 -19.15 -2.76
N ASN A 754 9.01 -19.13 -1.69
CA ASN A 754 9.48 -19.23 -0.31
C ASN A 754 10.45 -18.10 0.09
N ILE A 755 10.26 -16.89 -0.46
CA ILE A 755 11.07 -15.72 -0.10
C ILE A 755 10.69 -15.30 1.31
N GLY A 756 11.64 -15.38 2.23
CA GLY A 756 11.44 -15.00 3.62
C GLY A 756 10.96 -16.11 4.55
N THR A 757 10.79 -17.35 4.06
CA THR A 757 10.27 -18.47 4.87
C THR A 757 11.13 -18.79 6.09
N LYS A 758 12.46 -18.77 5.93
CA LYS A 758 13.42 -19.07 7.01
C LYS A 758 13.92 -17.82 7.73
N ASP A 759 13.92 -16.69 7.03
CA ASP A 759 14.35 -15.39 7.53
C ASP A 759 13.47 -14.32 6.91
N LYS A 760 12.62 -13.68 7.72
CA LYS A 760 11.71 -12.63 7.26
C LYS A 760 12.42 -11.45 6.59
N ASN A 761 13.72 -11.24 6.86
CA ASN A 761 14.55 -10.18 6.30
C ASN A 761 15.37 -10.63 5.09
N GLN A 762 15.08 -11.81 4.53
CA GLN A 762 15.84 -12.38 3.41
C GLN A 762 15.96 -11.38 2.25
N ASP A 763 17.21 -11.07 1.90
CA ASP A 763 17.54 -10.15 0.83
C ASP A 763 17.81 -10.91 -0.48
N ILE A 764 17.05 -10.59 -1.53
CA ILE A 764 17.24 -11.12 -2.89
C ILE A 764 17.72 -10.04 -3.88
N SER A 765 18.15 -8.88 -3.38
CA SER A 765 18.65 -7.74 -4.17
C SER A 765 19.68 -8.16 -5.20
N GLU A 766 20.63 -9.02 -4.80
CA GLU A 766 21.71 -9.44 -5.68
C GLU A 766 21.21 -10.23 -6.89
N ILE A 767 20.22 -11.10 -6.67
CA ILE A 767 19.60 -11.88 -7.74
C ILE A 767 18.88 -10.94 -8.70
N LEU A 768 18.02 -10.06 -8.18
CA LEU A 768 17.23 -9.15 -9.00
C LEU A 768 18.10 -8.16 -9.78
N ARG A 769 19.18 -7.67 -9.16
CA ARG A 769 20.19 -6.81 -9.80
C ARG A 769 20.91 -7.51 -10.94
N GLN A 770 21.31 -8.77 -10.75
CA GLN A 770 22.09 -9.53 -11.72
C GLN A 770 21.27 -10.31 -12.75
N LEU A 771 19.93 -10.17 -12.79
CA LEU A 771 19.08 -10.87 -13.75
C LEU A 771 19.59 -10.68 -15.18
N PRO A 772 19.83 -11.78 -15.93
CA PRO A 772 20.21 -11.68 -17.33
C PRO A 772 19.08 -11.07 -18.20
N PRO A 773 19.40 -10.31 -19.27
CA PRO A 773 18.40 -9.63 -20.09
C PRO A 773 17.36 -10.54 -20.77
N GLN A 774 17.66 -11.81 -21.00
CA GLN A 774 16.72 -12.77 -21.59
C GLN A 774 15.54 -13.13 -20.66
N ILE A 775 15.62 -12.80 -19.37
CA ILE A 775 14.56 -13.06 -18.39
C ILE A 775 13.49 -11.98 -18.53
N ASP A 776 12.47 -12.27 -19.34
CA ASP A 776 11.35 -11.36 -19.61
C ASP A 776 10.09 -11.70 -18.80
N LYS A 777 10.09 -12.83 -18.08
CA LYS A 777 9.05 -13.22 -17.13
C LYS A 777 9.62 -13.44 -15.72
N LEU A 778 9.01 -12.80 -14.72
CA LEU A 778 9.39 -12.94 -13.31
C LEU A 778 8.17 -13.25 -12.44
N THR A 779 8.27 -14.27 -11.58
CA THR A 779 7.28 -14.56 -10.54
C THR A 779 7.95 -14.62 -9.17
N LEU A 780 7.45 -13.87 -8.20
CA LEU A 780 7.99 -13.79 -6.83
C LEU A 780 6.90 -14.11 -5.81
N PHE A 781 7.12 -15.14 -4.98
CA PHE A 781 6.23 -15.50 -3.87
C PHE A 781 6.89 -15.26 -2.51
N TYR A 782 6.32 -14.33 -1.76
CA TYR A 782 6.79 -13.90 -0.45
C TYR A 782 6.05 -14.56 0.71
N ASP A 783 6.78 -14.93 1.75
CA ASP A 783 6.29 -15.33 3.07
C ASP A 783 6.51 -14.22 4.12
N THR A 784 6.79 -13.02 3.64
CA THR A 784 7.16 -11.86 4.43
C THR A 784 6.69 -10.58 3.73
N GLU A 785 6.36 -9.55 4.49
CA GLU A 785 6.03 -8.22 3.93
C GLU A 785 7.28 -7.43 3.52
N PHE A 786 8.47 -7.89 3.93
CA PHE A 786 9.76 -7.29 3.58
C PHE A 786 10.18 -7.68 2.16
N MET A 787 9.84 -6.85 1.18
CA MET A 787 10.16 -7.06 -0.23
C MET A 787 11.49 -6.42 -0.65
N THR A 788 12.55 -6.66 0.13
CA THR A 788 13.88 -6.09 -0.10
C THR A 788 14.39 -6.46 -1.50
N GLY A 789 14.87 -5.45 -2.24
CA GLY A 789 15.49 -5.61 -3.56
C GLY A 789 14.58 -5.36 -4.77
N LEU A 790 13.26 -5.18 -4.59
CA LEU A 790 12.36 -4.91 -5.73
C LEU A 790 12.73 -3.63 -6.51
N SER A 791 13.37 -2.65 -5.86
CA SER A 791 13.83 -1.41 -6.51
C SER A 791 14.80 -1.64 -7.68
N TYR A 792 15.52 -2.77 -7.71
CA TYR A 792 16.41 -3.14 -8.82
C TYR A 792 15.66 -3.53 -10.10
N LEU A 793 14.34 -3.74 -10.04
CA LEU A 793 13.52 -4.02 -11.22
C LEU A 793 13.19 -2.75 -12.03
N LYS A 794 13.36 -1.55 -11.46
CA LYS A 794 12.89 -0.29 -12.09
C LYS A 794 13.44 -0.03 -13.49
N ASN A 795 14.63 -0.53 -13.80
CA ASN A 795 15.29 -0.35 -15.10
C ASN A 795 15.28 -1.63 -15.97
N ARG A 796 14.43 -2.61 -15.63
CA ARG A 796 14.34 -3.89 -16.33
C ARG A 796 13.03 -3.97 -17.11
N HIS A 797 13.12 -4.47 -18.34
CA HIS A 797 11.95 -4.74 -19.16
C HIS A 797 11.42 -6.14 -18.88
N PHE A 798 10.13 -6.25 -18.57
CA PHE A 798 9.45 -7.54 -18.39
C PHE A 798 8.17 -7.56 -19.22
N LYS A 799 7.95 -8.66 -19.95
CA LYS A 799 6.63 -8.95 -20.54
C LYS A 799 5.60 -9.20 -19.45
N GLN A 800 6.01 -9.89 -18.38
CA GLN A 800 5.13 -10.15 -17.26
C GLN A 800 5.85 -10.28 -15.92
N VAL A 801 5.34 -9.57 -14.92
CA VAL A 801 5.68 -9.79 -13.51
C VAL A 801 4.47 -10.36 -12.75
N GLU A 802 4.72 -11.27 -11.82
CA GLU A 802 3.74 -11.79 -10.88
C GLU A 802 4.27 -11.64 -9.45
N LEU A 803 3.52 -10.93 -8.59
CA LEU A 803 3.82 -10.82 -7.17
C LEU A 803 2.75 -11.52 -6.36
N GLY A 804 3.16 -12.52 -5.60
CA GLY A 804 2.28 -13.31 -4.77
C GLY A 804 2.83 -13.53 -3.37
N THR A 805 1.99 -14.08 -2.52
CA THR A 805 2.34 -14.38 -1.14
C THR A 805 1.61 -15.62 -0.63
N THR A 806 2.05 -16.13 0.51
CA THR A 806 1.34 -17.15 1.28
C THR A 806 0.84 -16.68 2.64
N ILE A 807 1.24 -15.47 3.08
CA ILE A 807 0.65 -14.79 4.24
C ILE A 807 -0.55 -13.96 3.78
N ASN A 808 -1.27 -13.31 4.70
CA ASN A 808 -2.46 -12.53 4.36
C ASN A 808 -2.17 -11.52 3.23
N ASN A 809 -2.80 -11.70 2.07
CA ASN A 809 -2.48 -10.94 0.86
C ASN A 809 -3.20 -9.59 0.75
N GLN A 810 -4.01 -9.24 1.74
CA GLN A 810 -4.69 -7.94 1.87
C GLN A 810 -4.19 -7.17 3.10
N ASP A 811 -3.03 -7.51 3.65
CA ASP A 811 -2.52 -6.83 4.83
C ASP A 811 -2.15 -5.37 4.52
N ASP A 812 -2.91 -4.44 5.11
CA ASP A 812 -2.67 -3.01 4.98
C ASP A 812 -2.32 -2.34 6.30
N ASN A 813 -1.90 -3.07 7.35
CA ASN A 813 -1.89 -2.63 8.76
C ASN A 813 -1.06 -1.36 9.12
N LEU A 814 -0.45 -0.66 8.16
CA LEU A 814 0.17 0.65 8.35
C LEU A 814 -0.79 1.64 9.04
N GLY A 815 -0.52 1.99 10.30
CA GLY A 815 -1.34 2.88 11.10
C GLY A 815 -2.45 2.22 11.93
N ASP A 816 -2.54 0.89 11.96
CA ASP A 816 -3.51 0.13 12.75
C ASP A 816 -2.92 -0.36 14.09
N GLU A 817 -3.14 0.42 15.16
CA GLU A 817 -2.59 0.22 16.53
C GLU A 817 -2.95 -1.12 17.21
N THR A 818 -3.90 -1.88 16.67
CA THR A 818 -4.44 -3.08 17.34
C THR A 818 -3.68 -4.38 17.03
N ARG A 819 -2.63 -4.34 16.20
CA ARG A 819 -1.85 -5.53 15.79
C ARG A 819 -0.36 -5.21 15.77
N THR A 820 0.31 -5.41 16.91
CA THR A 820 1.76 -5.19 17.09
C THR A 820 2.66 -6.08 16.21
N GLU A 821 2.09 -7.12 15.58
CA GLU A 821 2.82 -8.11 14.79
C GLU A 821 3.05 -7.70 13.32
N TYR A 822 2.32 -6.70 12.80
CA TYR A 822 2.26 -6.39 11.36
C TYR A 822 2.27 -4.87 11.12
N ILE A 823 3.41 -4.20 11.24
CA ILE A 823 3.48 -2.73 11.15
C ILE A 823 3.80 -2.24 9.72
N HIS A 824 4.29 -3.13 8.84
CA HIS A 824 4.71 -2.76 7.49
C HIS A 824 3.54 -2.77 6.49
N GLY A 825 2.78 -3.86 6.38
CA GLY A 825 1.74 -4.03 5.37
C GLY A 825 2.30 -4.07 3.94
N TRP A 826 1.45 -4.47 2.99
CA TRP A 826 1.82 -4.55 1.57
C TRP A 826 1.90 -3.17 0.92
N GLY A 827 3.13 -2.67 0.81
CA GLY A 827 3.46 -1.45 0.09
C GLY A 827 4.54 -1.64 -0.94
N ILE A 828 4.41 -0.94 -2.07
CA ILE A 828 5.32 -1.03 -3.22
C ILE A 828 5.70 0.35 -3.71
N ASP A 829 6.90 0.47 -4.25
CA ASP A 829 7.29 1.59 -5.10
C ASP A 829 6.79 1.32 -6.53
N PRO A 830 5.75 2.00 -7.03
CA PRO A 830 5.16 1.64 -8.32
C PRO A 830 6.12 1.81 -9.51
N ILE A 831 7.17 2.63 -9.35
CA ILE A 831 8.16 2.88 -10.42
C ILE A 831 8.88 1.60 -10.85
N VAL A 832 8.89 0.57 -10.01
CA VAL A 832 9.51 -0.73 -10.33
C VAL A 832 8.90 -1.41 -11.56
N PHE A 833 7.70 -0.99 -11.99
CA PHE A 833 7.01 -1.53 -13.16
C PHE A 833 6.99 -0.59 -14.36
N GLN A 834 7.76 0.50 -14.37
CA GLN A 834 7.68 1.50 -15.45
C GLN A 834 8.03 0.97 -16.85
N HIS A 835 8.70 -0.17 -16.93
CA HIS A 835 9.07 -0.87 -18.16
C HIS A 835 8.46 -2.29 -18.23
N THR A 836 7.42 -2.56 -17.44
CA THR A 836 6.71 -3.83 -17.43
C THR A 836 5.43 -3.72 -18.24
N ASP A 837 5.23 -4.62 -19.21
CA ASP A 837 4.05 -4.59 -20.08
C ASP A 837 2.79 -4.99 -19.30
N PHE A 838 2.92 -5.97 -18.40
CA PHE A 838 1.79 -6.53 -17.67
C PHE A 838 2.19 -7.06 -16.29
N VAL A 839 1.38 -6.75 -15.27
CA VAL A 839 1.49 -7.36 -13.93
C VAL A 839 0.28 -8.24 -13.69
N ALA A 840 0.52 -9.56 -13.63
CA ALA A 840 -0.56 -10.53 -13.50
C ALA A 840 -1.12 -10.56 -12.08
N HIS A 841 -2.45 -10.63 -11.97
CA HIS A 841 -3.15 -10.65 -10.70
C HIS A 841 -4.39 -11.55 -10.78
N ASP A 842 -4.27 -12.77 -10.27
CA ASP A 842 -5.33 -13.77 -10.21
C ASP A 842 -5.93 -13.81 -8.81
N TRP A 843 -7.04 -13.11 -8.58
CA TRP A 843 -7.56 -12.91 -7.23
C TRP A 843 -7.90 -14.24 -6.52
N THR A 844 -7.10 -14.56 -5.50
CA THR A 844 -7.35 -15.64 -4.54
C THR A 844 -6.93 -15.17 -3.15
N ALA A 845 -7.78 -15.32 -2.15
CA ALA A 845 -7.44 -14.96 -0.78
C ALA A 845 -6.47 -16.01 -0.20
N THR A 846 -5.35 -15.58 0.37
CA THR A 846 -4.40 -16.50 1.06
C THR A 846 -4.85 -16.83 2.46
N LYS A 847 -5.53 -15.88 3.12
CA LYS A 847 -6.19 -16.04 4.41
C LYS A 847 -7.56 -15.40 4.34
N GLY A 848 -8.54 -16.19 3.98
CA GLY A 848 -9.96 -15.87 4.07
C GLY A 848 -10.63 -16.55 5.26
N TRP A 849 -11.95 -16.40 5.35
CA TRP A 849 -12.71 -17.06 6.40
C TRP A 849 -12.71 -18.60 6.28
N ASP A 850 -12.65 -19.13 5.07
CA ASP A 850 -12.70 -20.58 4.87
C ASP A 850 -11.42 -21.29 5.32
N ASN A 851 -10.32 -20.54 5.49
CA ASN A 851 -9.01 -21.10 5.81
C ASN A 851 -8.25 -20.37 6.94
N TYR A 852 -8.80 -19.34 7.61
CA TYR A 852 -8.12 -18.66 8.73
C TYR A 852 -7.80 -19.56 9.92
N ARG A 853 -8.51 -20.69 10.06
CA ARG A 853 -8.25 -21.72 11.10
C ARG A 853 -7.39 -22.87 10.60
N THR A 854 -7.12 -22.93 9.30
CA THR A 854 -6.30 -24.00 8.73
C THR A 854 -4.82 -23.62 8.86
N HIS A 855 -3.98 -24.62 9.04
CA HIS A 855 -2.52 -24.46 8.94
C HIS A 855 -2.05 -24.62 7.49
N ASP A 856 -2.98 -24.79 6.56
CA ASP A 856 -2.70 -25.01 5.15
C ASP A 856 -2.25 -23.71 4.48
N VAL A 857 -1.14 -23.80 3.76
CA VAL A 857 -0.59 -22.70 3.00
C VAL A 857 -1.45 -22.49 1.74
N GLN A 858 -1.95 -21.27 1.53
CA GLN A 858 -2.62 -20.89 0.29
C GLN A 858 -1.82 -19.79 -0.39
N TYR A 859 -1.77 -19.85 -1.72
CA TYR A 859 -1.09 -18.84 -2.53
C TYR A 859 -2.11 -17.86 -3.11
N GLY A 860 -1.72 -16.60 -3.20
CA GLY A 860 -2.53 -15.56 -3.80
C GLY A 860 -1.70 -14.34 -4.16
N PRO A 861 -2.21 -13.48 -5.05
CA PRO A 861 -1.51 -12.27 -5.46
C PRO A 861 -1.49 -11.26 -4.32
N ILE A 862 -0.42 -10.49 -4.20
CA ILE A 862 -0.34 -9.40 -3.23
C ILE A 862 -1.23 -8.24 -3.70
N GLN A 863 -2.08 -7.73 -2.81
CA GLN A 863 -2.86 -6.52 -3.05
C GLN A 863 -2.18 -5.33 -2.40
N PHE A 864 -1.61 -4.42 -3.20
CA PHE A 864 -1.00 -3.22 -2.64
C PHE A 864 -2.06 -2.19 -2.25
N ASN A 865 -2.03 -1.82 -0.98
CA ASN A 865 -2.86 -0.74 -0.43
C ASN A 865 -2.02 0.45 0.07
N ILE A 866 -0.70 0.37 -0.08
CA ILE A 866 0.26 1.39 0.33
C ILE A 866 1.16 1.75 -0.88
N ILE A 867 1.22 3.03 -1.25
CA ILE A 867 2.24 3.56 -2.16
C ILE A 867 3.48 3.86 -1.32
N ARG A 868 4.58 3.14 -1.55
CA ARG A 868 5.83 3.22 -0.77
C ARG A 868 7.03 3.45 -1.70
N PRO A 869 7.35 4.70 -2.07
CA PRO A 869 8.55 4.95 -2.84
C PRO A 869 9.82 4.55 -2.09
N SER A 870 10.79 4.01 -2.84
CA SER A 870 12.03 3.46 -2.29
C SER A 870 12.98 4.55 -1.79
N LYS A 871 13.90 4.16 -0.91
CA LYS A 871 15.05 5.01 -0.56
C LYS A 871 15.84 5.43 -1.80
N GLY A 872 16.09 6.73 -1.92
CA GLY A 872 16.85 7.32 -3.04
C GLY A 872 16.01 7.69 -4.27
N SER A 873 14.70 7.44 -4.26
CA SER A 873 13.81 7.87 -5.35
C SER A 873 13.78 9.40 -5.46
N THR A 874 13.92 9.90 -6.69
CA THR A 874 13.79 11.32 -7.04
C THR A 874 12.32 11.76 -7.04
N LEU A 875 12.06 13.06 -6.96
CA LEU A 875 10.68 13.57 -6.97
C LEU A 875 9.94 13.20 -8.27
N GLU A 876 10.64 13.20 -9.41
CA GLU A 876 10.06 12.80 -10.69
C GLU A 876 9.74 11.31 -10.75
N GLU A 877 10.58 10.43 -10.19
CA GLU A 877 10.26 9.01 -10.04
C GLU A 877 9.03 8.81 -9.13
N VAL A 878 8.94 9.55 -8.02
CA VAL A 878 7.76 9.49 -7.14
C VAL A 878 6.50 9.95 -7.88
N LYS A 879 6.55 11.09 -8.57
CA LYS A 879 5.43 11.60 -9.38
C LYS A 879 4.97 10.57 -10.41
N LYS A 880 5.93 9.99 -11.16
CA LYS A 880 5.65 8.94 -12.14
C LYS A 880 5.04 7.70 -11.48
N GLY A 881 5.52 7.29 -10.31
CA GLY A 881 4.93 6.19 -9.54
C GLY A 881 3.47 6.43 -9.14
N PHE A 882 3.14 7.64 -8.68
CA PHE A 882 1.75 8.02 -8.39
C PHE A 882 0.88 8.05 -9.66
N ASP A 883 1.40 8.62 -10.76
CA ASP A 883 0.72 8.62 -12.06
C ASP A 883 0.44 7.20 -12.57
N MET A 884 1.36 6.26 -12.34
CA MET A 884 1.15 4.86 -12.69
C MET A 884 -0.04 4.26 -11.95
N VAL A 885 -0.12 4.45 -10.63
CA VAL A 885 -1.18 3.88 -9.79
C VAL A 885 -2.54 4.50 -10.06
N LEU A 886 -2.58 5.83 -10.20
CA LEU A 886 -3.81 6.60 -10.25
C LEU A 886 -4.34 6.79 -11.68
N ARG A 887 -3.46 6.77 -12.69
CA ARG A 887 -3.78 7.20 -14.06
C ARG A 887 -3.36 6.19 -15.13
N THR A 888 -2.06 6.01 -15.38
CA THR A 888 -1.60 5.26 -16.57
C THR A 888 -1.83 3.75 -16.47
N HIS A 889 -1.77 3.20 -15.25
CA HIS A 889 -2.10 1.81 -14.95
C HIS A 889 -3.27 1.71 -13.97
N ALA A 890 -4.22 2.64 -14.06
CA ALA A 890 -5.44 2.66 -13.26
C ALA A 890 -6.22 1.33 -13.29
N GLY A 891 -6.14 0.57 -14.40
CA GLY A 891 -6.81 -0.72 -14.57
C GLY A 891 -6.02 -1.94 -14.09
N TRP A 892 -4.79 -1.78 -13.61
CA TRP A 892 -4.03 -2.89 -13.06
C TRP A 892 -4.55 -3.25 -11.67
N ALA A 893 -5.08 -4.46 -11.53
CA ALA A 893 -5.72 -4.92 -10.30
C ALA A 893 -4.80 -4.84 -9.06
N ILE A 894 -3.50 -4.99 -9.24
CA ILE A 894 -2.51 -4.87 -8.15
C ILE A 894 -2.51 -3.47 -7.50
N PHE A 895 -2.93 -2.44 -8.24
CA PHE A 895 -3.05 -1.04 -7.83
C PHE A 895 -4.48 -0.61 -7.51
N ASN A 896 -5.39 -1.56 -7.27
CA ASN A 896 -6.78 -1.25 -7.02
C ASN A 896 -7.16 -1.31 -5.52
N GLY A 897 -6.18 -1.54 -4.65
CA GLY A 897 -6.44 -1.78 -3.23
C GLY A 897 -7.44 -2.93 -3.00
N VAL A 898 -8.05 -2.98 -1.83
CA VAL A 898 -8.91 -4.11 -1.41
C VAL A 898 -10.24 -4.19 -2.18
N TRP A 899 -10.65 -3.11 -2.86
CA TRP A 899 -12.00 -2.95 -3.42
C TRP A 899 -12.17 -3.40 -4.87
N GLY A 900 -11.08 -3.81 -5.55
CA GLY A 900 -11.12 -4.23 -6.95
C GLY A 900 -11.29 -3.06 -7.92
N ASP A 901 -11.77 -3.32 -9.14
CA ASP A 901 -11.89 -2.29 -10.19
C ASP A 901 -12.58 -0.99 -9.69
N GLY A 902 -11.95 0.15 -9.99
CA GLY A 902 -12.34 1.47 -9.45
C GLY A 902 -11.77 1.82 -8.07
N GLY A 903 -11.23 0.85 -7.32
CA GLY A 903 -10.50 1.08 -6.07
C GLY A 903 -9.06 1.55 -6.31
N TYR A 904 -8.36 2.01 -5.27
CA TYR A 904 -6.95 2.47 -5.32
C TYR A 904 -6.28 2.28 -3.93
N PRO A 905 -4.93 2.38 -3.83
CA PRO A 905 -4.25 2.34 -2.54
C PRO A 905 -4.62 3.54 -1.67
N ILE A 906 -5.09 3.31 -0.45
CA ILE A 906 -5.57 4.39 0.44
C ILE A 906 -4.51 4.85 1.45
N LYS A 907 -3.26 4.38 1.36
CA LYS A 907 -2.17 4.74 2.27
C LYS A 907 -0.91 5.13 1.49
N ILE A 908 -0.15 6.06 2.05
CA ILE A 908 1.12 6.53 1.49
C ILE A 908 2.20 6.37 2.56
N ASP A 909 3.35 5.82 2.19
CA ASP A 909 4.50 5.64 3.04
C ASP A 909 5.74 6.27 2.40
N LEU A 910 6.07 7.49 2.84
CA LEU A 910 7.27 8.23 2.43
C LEU A 910 8.44 8.01 3.40
N SER A 911 8.32 7.11 4.39
CA SER A 911 9.30 7.03 5.48
C SER A 911 10.71 6.61 5.06
N GLU A 912 10.85 5.98 3.89
CA GLU A 912 12.16 5.64 3.31
C GLU A 912 12.74 6.76 2.43
N THR A 913 11.96 7.79 2.13
CA THR A 913 12.33 8.90 1.25
C THR A 913 12.85 10.11 2.04
N GLN A 914 13.24 11.16 1.32
CA GLN A 914 13.57 12.47 1.90
C GLN A 914 12.37 13.44 1.90
N PHE A 915 11.22 13.04 1.35
CA PHE A 915 10.08 13.94 1.13
C PHE A 915 9.22 14.08 2.38
N LYS A 916 9.16 15.30 2.90
CA LYS A 916 8.40 15.64 4.12
C LYS A 916 6.94 15.95 3.87
N SER A 917 6.51 16.02 2.62
CA SER A 917 5.13 16.30 2.22
C SER A 917 4.82 15.69 0.84
N LEU A 918 3.57 15.82 0.38
CA LEU A 918 3.15 15.37 -0.96
C LEU A 918 3.30 16.48 -2.02
N ARG A 919 4.15 17.48 -1.74
CA ARG A 919 4.35 18.63 -2.62
C ARG A 919 4.74 18.24 -4.04
N GLY A 920 3.99 18.77 -5.01
CA GLY A 920 4.23 18.54 -6.43
C GLY A 920 3.73 17.20 -6.97
N ILE A 921 3.14 16.34 -6.15
CA ILE A 921 2.56 15.06 -6.59
C ILE A 921 1.13 15.29 -7.07
N ASN A 922 0.75 14.78 -8.25
CA ASN A 922 -0.65 14.86 -8.68
C ASN A 922 -1.48 13.78 -7.98
N LEU A 923 -2.28 14.18 -6.99
CA LEU A 923 -3.20 13.29 -6.27
C LEU A 923 -4.62 13.31 -6.85
N GLU A 924 -4.87 14.16 -7.85
CA GLU A 924 -6.21 14.47 -8.37
C GLU A 924 -7.18 14.81 -7.21
N ASN A 925 -8.33 14.14 -7.14
CA ASN A 925 -9.29 14.27 -6.05
C ASN A 925 -9.24 13.07 -5.07
N TYR A 926 -8.26 12.18 -5.23
CA TYR A 926 -8.15 10.97 -4.40
C TYR A 926 -7.77 11.33 -2.97
N LYS A 927 -8.26 10.50 -2.03
CA LYS A 927 -8.06 10.72 -0.59
C LYS A 927 -7.30 9.54 0.01
N PHE A 928 -6.44 9.83 0.98
CA PHE A 928 -5.59 8.83 1.61
C PHE A 928 -5.82 8.79 3.12
N ARG A 929 -6.12 7.62 3.67
CA ARG A 929 -6.39 7.43 5.10
C ARG A 929 -5.15 7.66 5.94
N VAL A 930 -3.97 7.27 5.44
CA VAL A 930 -2.71 7.33 6.19
C VAL A 930 -1.61 7.90 5.31
N ILE A 931 -0.83 8.83 5.88
CA ILE A 931 0.47 9.26 5.35
C ILE A 931 1.52 8.95 6.40
N LYS A 932 2.60 8.26 6.05
CA LYS A 932 3.77 8.09 6.92
C LYS A 932 4.92 8.92 6.35
N LEU A 933 5.47 9.83 7.14
CA LEU A 933 6.52 10.77 6.76
C LEU A 933 7.89 10.30 7.25
N PRO A 934 9.00 10.66 6.58
CA PRO A 934 10.33 10.35 7.06
C PRO A 934 10.65 11.16 8.32
N SER A 935 11.26 10.54 9.32
CA SER A 935 11.77 11.23 10.51
C SER A 935 12.93 10.46 11.13
N GLN A 936 13.75 11.17 11.93
CA GLN A 936 14.84 10.60 12.71
C GLN A 936 14.89 11.32 14.07
N GLY A 937 15.00 10.56 15.16
CA GLY A 937 15.04 11.12 16.52
C GLY A 937 13.67 11.52 17.06
N THR A 938 13.66 12.39 18.05
CA THR A 938 12.43 12.83 18.74
C THR A 938 11.67 13.95 18.01
N THR A 939 12.31 14.61 17.04
CA THR A 939 11.79 15.81 16.38
C THR A 939 11.68 15.65 14.87
N PHE A 940 10.51 15.99 14.32
CA PHE A 940 10.28 16.09 12.87
C PHE A 940 10.27 17.55 12.43
N ASP A 941 11.23 17.93 11.58
CA ASP A 941 11.31 19.29 11.03
C ASP A 941 10.44 19.46 9.78
N LEU A 942 9.68 20.54 9.70
CA LEU A 942 8.89 20.93 8.52
C LEU A 942 9.01 22.44 8.29
N ASP A 943 9.35 22.86 7.07
CA ASP A 943 9.44 24.28 6.75
C ASP A 943 8.03 24.87 6.52
N ILE A 944 7.76 26.05 7.09
CA ILE A 944 6.45 26.74 6.96
C ILE A 944 6.11 27.02 5.49
N SER A 945 7.13 27.33 4.69
CA SER A 945 6.98 27.62 3.26
C SER A 945 6.45 26.42 2.45
N GLU A 946 6.61 25.20 2.95
CA GLU A 946 6.10 23.98 2.32
C GLU A 946 4.64 23.70 2.64
N ILE A 947 4.09 24.25 3.73
CA ILE A 947 2.74 23.91 4.22
C ILE A 947 1.69 24.16 3.14
N LYS A 948 1.76 25.28 2.42
CA LYS A 948 0.77 25.63 1.37
C LYS A 948 0.66 24.59 0.25
N ASP A 949 1.77 23.96 -0.12
CA ASP A 949 1.87 23.03 -1.24
C ASP A 949 1.96 21.57 -0.76
N SER A 950 1.88 21.32 0.55
CA SER A 950 2.11 20.02 1.17
C SER A 950 1.07 18.94 0.81
N GLN A 951 -0.14 19.37 0.41
CA GLN A 951 -1.29 18.53 0.09
C GLN A 951 -1.76 17.59 1.22
N TYR A 952 -1.52 17.92 2.49
CA TYR A 952 -2.07 17.16 3.63
C TYR A 952 -3.60 17.09 3.62
N THR A 953 -4.31 18.03 2.99
CA THR A 953 -5.78 17.95 2.81
C THR A 953 -6.24 16.71 2.04
N ALA A 954 -5.34 15.96 1.41
CA ALA A 954 -5.62 14.65 0.84
C ALA A 954 -6.07 13.62 1.87
N ILE A 955 -5.80 13.82 3.18
CA ILE A 955 -6.31 12.89 4.22
C ILE A 955 -7.69 13.26 4.74
N LEU A 956 -8.13 14.50 4.54
CA LEU A 956 -9.41 14.99 5.04
C LEU A 956 -10.57 14.40 4.23
N SER A 957 -11.10 13.28 4.71
CA SER A 957 -12.25 12.58 4.14
C SER A 957 -13.02 11.87 5.25
N ASN A 958 -14.31 11.64 5.02
CA ASN A 958 -15.13 10.83 5.90
C ASN A 958 -14.87 9.33 5.67
N TRP A 959 -13.87 8.79 6.37
CA TRP A 959 -13.50 7.37 6.34
C TRP A 959 -14.43 6.48 7.21
N GLY A 960 -15.34 7.08 7.98
CA GLY A 960 -16.27 6.37 8.87
C GLY A 960 -15.85 6.41 10.35
N PRO A 961 -16.73 5.97 11.28
CA PRO A 961 -16.49 6.12 12.73
C PRO A 961 -15.22 5.45 13.30
N PRO A 962 -14.77 4.25 12.83
CA PRO A 962 -13.57 3.61 13.36
C PRO A 962 -12.29 3.99 12.60
N ASP A 963 -12.40 4.61 11.43
CA ASP A 963 -11.30 4.86 10.51
C ASP A 963 -11.04 6.36 10.46
N LYS A 964 -9.95 6.80 11.07
CA LYS A 964 -9.58 8.21 11.15
C LYS A 964 -8.36 8.51 10.30
N PRO A 965 -8.23 9.72 9.73
CA PRO A 965 -7.01 10.13 9.04
C PRO A 965 -5.83 10.15 10.01
N LYS A 966 -4.68 9.65 9.59
CA LYS A 966 -3.46 9.58 10.40
C LYS A 966 -2.24 10.08 9.65
N ILE A 967 -1.38 10.83 10.35
CA ILE A 967 -0.02 11.13 9.91
C ILE A 967 0.96 10.47 10.88
N LEU A 968 1.72 9.52 10.36
CA LEU A 968 2.72 8.72 11.07
C LEU A 968 4.12 9.24 10.74
N PHE A 969 5.10 8.82 11.54
CA PHE A 969 6.51 9.20 11.38
C PHE A 969 7.39 7.95 11.25
N GLY A 970 8.51 8.08 10.54
CA GLY A 970 9.47 7.01 10.28
C GLY A 970 10.11 6.47 11.56
N ASP A 971 10.52 7.37 12.44
CA ASP A 971 11.05 7.07 13.77
C ASP A 971 9.93 7.07 14.81
N PRO A 972 9.67 5.95 15.51
CA PRO A 972 8.63 5.87 16.54
C PRO A 972 8.91 6.76 17.77
N ARG A 973 10.14 7.28 17.94
CA ARG A 973 10.49 8.23 19.00
C ARG A 973 10.03 9.66 18.71
N THR A 974 9.56 9.93 17.48
CA THR A 974 9.09 11.27 17.10
C THR A 974 7.89 11.68 17.96
N THR A 975 8.10 12.69 18.81
CA THR A 975 7.09 13.23 19.74
C THR A 975 6.90 14.74 19.58
N LYS A 976 7.79 15.39 18.81
CA LYS A 976 7.80 16.83 18.55
C LYS A 976 7.78 17.11 17.05
N VAL A 977 7.14 18.20 16.65
CA VAL A 977 7.26 18.76 15.30
C VAL A 977 7.87 20.14 15.41
N HIS A 978 8.95 20.40 14.68
CA HIS A 978 9.58 21.72 14.59
C HIS A 978 9.18 22.38 13.27
N LEU A 979 8.44 23.48 13.34
CA LEU A 979 8.11 24.30 12.19
C LEU A 979 9.16 25.39 12.00
N ARG A 980 9.92 25.27 10.91
CA ARG A 980 11.01 26.19 10.60
C ARG A 980 10.56 27.34 9.72
N GLY A 981 11.04 28.54 10.01
CA GLY A 981 10.75 29.75 9.24
C GLY A 981 10.02 30.83 10.04
N ASN A 982 9.62 31.88 9.34
CA ASN A 982 9.06 33.10 9.92
C ASN A 982 7.72 33.49 9.27
N LYS A 983 7.16 34.61 9.71
CA LYS A 983 5.88 35.15 9.23
C LYS A 983 5.76 35.32 7.71
N ASN A 984 6.85 35.55 6.98
CA ASN A 984 6.83 35.74 5.53
C ASN A 984 6.74 34.42 4.76
N ASP A 985 6.95 33.28 5.43
CA ASP A 985 6.93 31.96 4.80
C ASP A 985 5.51 31.39 4.68
N PHE A 986 4.51 32.01 5.32
CA PHE A 986 3.12 31.61 5.15
C PHE A 986 2.65 31.83 3.70
N GLY A 987 2.23 30.74 3.07
CA GLY A 987 1.62 30.76 1.76
C GLY A 987 0.09 30.83 1.79
N SER A 988 -0.54 31.09 0.65
CA SER A 988 -2.00 30.97 0.51
C SER A 988 -2.49 29.57 0.90
N ASN A 989 -3.70 29.46 1.46
CA ASN A 989 -4.36 28.19 1.82
C ASN A 989 -3.64 27.35 2.91
N TRP A 990 -2.69 27.93 3.64
CA TRP A 990 -1.94 27.21 4.68
C TRP A 990 -2.85 26.68 5.81
N ILE A 991 -3.99 27.34 6.11
CA ILE A 991 -4.89 26.93 7.20
C ILE A 991 -5.50 25.56 6.92
N ALA A 992 -5.92 25.29 5.69
CA ALA A 992 -6.51 24.00 5.33
C ALA A 992 -5.48 22.86 5.42
N GLN A 993 -4.27 23.11 4.94
CA GLN A 993 -3.17 22.14 4.99
C GLN A 993 -2.71 21.88 6.42
N TRP A 994 -2.60 22.95 7.21
CA TRP A 994 -2.27 22.87 8.63
C TRP A 994 -3.35 22.15 9.45
N GLN A 995 -4.63 22.43 9.19
CA GLN A 995 -5.74 21.71 9.80
C GLN A 995 -5.64 20.21 9.54
N ALA A 996 -5.35 19.82 8.29
CA ALA A 996 -5.20 18.42 7.92
C ALA A 996 -4.01 17.77 8.65
N PHE A 997 -2.88 18.47 8.71
CA PHE A 997 -1.70 18.01 9.43
C PHE A 997 -2.00 17.77 10.92
N ILE A 998 -2.60 18.75 11.59
CA ILE A 998 -2.97 18.66 13.01
C ILE A 998 -3.97 17.54 13.27
N GLU A 999 -4.98 17.37 12.41
CA GLU A 999 -5.94 16.28 12.51
C GLU A 999 -5.24 14.91 12.45
N GLY A 1000 -4.36 14.74 11.45
CA GLY A 1000 -3.62 13.51 11.23
C GLY A 1000 -2.73 13.11 12.40
N ILE A 1001 -1.91 14.03 12.93
CA ILE A 1001 -1.01 13.73 14.06
C ILE A 1001 -1.77 13.55 15.38
N SER A 1002 -2.88 14.27 15.57
CA SER A 1002 -3.70 14.18 16.80
C SER A 1002 -4.39 12.82 16.92
N ASN A 1003 -4.77 12.21 15.79
CA ASN A 1003 -5.40 10.89 15.77
C ASN A 1003 -4.42 9.74 16.04
N VAL A 1004 -3.11 9.99 15.97
CA VAL A 1004 -2.05 9.05 16.38
C VAL A 1004 -1.69 9.26 17.85
N GLY A 1005 -1.67 10.51 18.30
CA GLY A 1005 -1.51 10.86 19.71
C GLY A 1005 -0.07 10.78 20.26
N THR A 1006 0.93 10.45 19.43
CA THR A 1006 2.35 10.44 19.81
C THR A 1006 2.95 11.85 19.87
N ILE A 1007 2.53 12.74 18.97
CA ILE A 1007 3.00 14.13 18.96
C ILE A 1007 2.30 14.92 20.08
N LYS A 1008 3.10 15.57 20.92
CA LYS A 1008 2.62 16.40 22.04
C LYS A 1008 2.95 17.88 21.89
N THR A 1009 4.03 18.18 21.17
CA THR A 1009 4.61 19.51 21.11
C THR A 1009 4.88 19.94 19.67
N ILE A 1010 4.52 21.18 19.37
CA ILE A 1010 4.91 21.90 18.16
C ILE A 1010 5.88 23.00 18.60
N ILE A 1011 7.07 23.02 18.02
CA ILE A 1011 8.10 24.04 18.22
C ILE A 1011 8.07 24.96 17.00
N VAL A 1012 8.20 26.27 17.19
CA VAL A 1012 8.28 27.24 16.10
C VAL A 1012 9.44 28.22 16.30
N ASP A 1013 10.00 28.76 15.22
CA ASP A 1013 11.14 29.69 15.31
C ASP A 1013 10.73 31.13 15.67
N ASP A 1014 9.47 31.49 15.46
CA ASP A 1014 9.01 32.89 15.46
C ASP A 1014 7.72 33.09 16.30
N GLU A 1015 7.68 34.14 17.13
CA GLU A 1015 6.52 34.43 18.00
C GLU A 1015 5.27 34.86 17.20
N ILE A 1016 5.43 35.52 16.05
CA ILE A 1016 4.30 35.87 15.17
C ILE A 1016 3.74 34.59 14.53
N VAL A 1017 4.59 33.63 14.16
CA VAL A 1017 4.18 32.29 13.72
C VAL A 1017 3.38 31.59 14.81
N LYS A 1018 3.88 31.54 16.06
CA LYS A 1018 3.16 31.00 17.21
C LYS A 1018 1.78 31.64 17.36
N GLY A 1019 1.71 32.97 17.33
CA GLY A 1019 0.48 33.74 17.40
C GLY A 1019 -0.50 33.41 16.26
N ALA A 1020 -0.01 33.29 15.02
CA ALA A 1020 -0.82 32.94 13.85
C ALA A 1020 -1.37 31.51 13.94
N LEU A 1021 -0.57 30.54 14.35
CA LEU A 1021 -1.05 29.16 14.52
C LEU A 1021 -2.14 29.08 15.60
N LEU A 1022 -1.94 29.75 16.75
CA LEU A 1022 -2.94 29.85 17.84
C LEU A 1022 -4.24 30.50 17.36
N ALA A 1023 -4.15 31.62 16.67
CA ALA A 1023 -5.30 32.37 16.16
C ALA A 1023 -6.06 31.65 15.03
N SER A 1024 -5.45 30.68 14.35
CA SER A 1024 -6.10 29.91 13.27
C SER A 1024 -7.23 29.01 13.79
N GLY A 1025 -7.19 28.65 15.09
CA GLY A 1025 -8.15 27.77 15.74
C GLY A 1025 -8.15 26.33 15.20
N THR A 1026 -7.13 25.90 14.48
CA THR A 1026 -6.98 24.49 14.03
C THR A 1026 -6.39 23.60 15.13
N LEU A 1027 -5.78 24.21 16.14
CA LEU A 1027 -5.06 23.50 17.19
C LEU A 1027 -6.00 22.75 18.12
N ARG A 1028 -5.53 21.57 18.52
CA ARG A 1028 -6.14 20.74 19.56
C ARG A 1028 -5.33 20.87 20.85
N SER A 1029 -5.39 19.85 21.71
CA SER A 1029 -4.65 19.74 22.97
C SER A 1029 -3.12 19.62 22.82
N LEU A 1030 -2.53 20.21 21.76
CA LEU A 1030 -1.09 20.21 21.49
C LEU A 1030 -0.47 21.47 22.10
N LYS A 1031 0.72 21.31 22.69
CA LYS A 1031 1.50 22.45 23.20
C LYS A 1031 2.24 23.11 22.04
N ILE A 1032 2.05 24.41 21.81
CA ILE A 1032 2.95 25.21 20.96
C ILE A 1032 3.90 25.98 21.85
N MET A 1033 5.18 26.00 21.48
CA MET A 1033 6.19 26.85 22.09
C MET A 1033 7.22 27.32 21.06
N THR A 1034 7.94 28.39 21.35
CA THR A 1034 9.07 28.83 20.52
C THR A 1034 10.30 27.97 20.77
N GLN A 1035 11.26 28.00 19.85
CA GLN A 1035 12.54 27.33 20.03
C GLN A 1035 13.22 27.79 21.32
N GLN A 1036 13.21 29.10 21.59
CA GLN A 1036 13.77 29.66 22.83
C GLN A 1036 13.09 29.11 24.10
N GLU A 1037 11.76 28.96 24.09
CA GLU A 1037 11.03 28.33 25.20
C GLU A 1037 11.38 26.84 25.34
N ALA A 1038 11.63 26.15 24.23
CA ALA A 1038 11.98 24.72 24.21
C ALA A 1038 13.38 24.50 24.78
N ASP A 1039 14.33 25.36 24.42
CA ASP A 1039 15.71 25.34 24.92
C ASP A 1039 15.78 25.67 26.41
N ASN A 1040 14.94 26.59 26.89
CA ASN A 1040 14.89 27.00 28.30
C ASN A 1040 14.12 26.02 29.21
N GLY A 1041 13.21 25.22 28.64
CA GLY A 1041 12.27 24.37 29.38
C GLY A 1041 12.61 22.87 29.38
N SER A 1042 13.67 22.45 28.67
CA SER A 1042 14.02 21.03 28.54
C SER A 1042 15.05 20.62 29.61
N GLY A 1043 14.61 19.76 30.54
CA GLY A 1043 15.56 18.81 31.13
C GLY A 1043 16.16 17.95 30.00
N LEU A 1044 17.43 17.57 30.14
CA LEU A 1044 18.24 16.81 29.17
C LEU A 1044 17.40 16.00 28.16
N ASP A 1045 17.33 16.51 26.93
CA ASP A 1045 16.74 15.82 25.79
C ASP A 1045 17.79 14.79 25.33
N PHE A 1046 17.65 13.55 25.76
CA PHE A 1046 18.55 12.46 25.37
C PHE A 1046 18.13 11.90 24.00
N ASP A 1047 18.40 12.66 22.93
CA ASP A 1047 18.40 12.12 21.56
C ASP A 1047 19.72 11.40 21.25
#